data_AF-A0A8W7PBX7-F1
#
_entry.id   AF-A0A8W7PBX7-F1
#
_cell.length_a   1.000
_cell.length_b   1.000
_cell.length_c   1.000
_cell.angle_alpha   90.00
_cell.angle_beta   90.00
_cell.angle_gamma   90.00
#
_symmetry.space_group_name_H-M   'P 1'
#
loop_
_entity.id
_entity.type
_entity.pdbx_description
1 polymer ?
#
loop_
_entity_poly.entity_id
_entity_poly.type
_entity_poly.pdbx_seq_one_letter_code
_entity_poly.pdbx_strand_id
1 'polypeptide(L)'
;MERLQIVSVLLFVPLALYSRVDGTSLSLLQNDETTSDSYRLLAVSKPLYYDLYLDMTDANFSNYAGSVDITIKYTGNGSIFSLNSVDLAINEETLRVERMNGTKVPLESFTVSRQFEQLYFNCTEKLESGASYKVHLEFNGTIKTDIFKGVYRSSYRVDGEIKYLATTFFAATYARTVFPCYDEPGHKARFNVKIRHRSHHTALSNMPVIRSTMIDGYSETTFDTTPLMSTYLVAFVVSEMKTLSSVDELFRVYAPENKVNYTVYAHDFAVRAVRALENHFGRQNQMRKIDLVGIPDFAMGAMENWGMITFREDYLIYQDEEETTALAKQKIASVITHELVHMWFGNEVTPEWWTYVWLNEGFANFFEYYITSQSPIRYSPIKMLRTALSLAAFWLPLILASAPVEIVEKVPTSRDAHDDSRYLLPKVSEPINYNLFLDITNYDFYSYNGTVEITFRYTGDQNHFYLNSDGLVIATESIKVTGPDGTDVPVANVIYMEEFEQIYFGFRDRLQTREQYKIAISFLNNIGTELKGLYRSSYMAGNTTRYLATTHFESTYARSVFPCYDEPSYKATFNVKIRHRSEYRALSNMPAINSVTVGDYTETTFDTTPLMSTYLLAFVISDFKTLSHESDRFRVFAAESKVAHTGYALEFLGNSLRTLENFFGRQYQLPKVDLIAIPDFAMGAMENWGLITFREQYLIYEEGVTTARTKQNIADLITHELTHMWFGNEVTPEWWTYLWLSEGFARYFEYFITSQLEPTWNLWQQFIVNNVHWALSKDSHSSVRPMNYYATDPAVLNGLYDYVVYQKSASVIRMIQNVIGFDTFQQAINDYLRSRSYLTTRPQYLYTSIEKFRTVDLPASVEVIFESWANTPGYPVVTVSIDRTTRTLTASQKRFWMPNEIDTPPQNMLFYIPVNYGSNVPTSTDFEDTTPTFWLTPQDPTATVSLEAGVEWVVVNKQQTGYYRVNYDDESWHKLIEVLNSEQLRISYP
;
A
#
# COMPACT_ATOMS: atom_id res chain seq x y z
N MET A 1 -15.92 1.02 36.98
CA MET A 1 -14.61 1.53 36.53
C MET A 1 -13.86 0.38 35.84
N GLU A 2 -14.12 0.00 34.59
CA GLU A 2 -14.72 0.76 33.46
C GLU A 2 -13.99 2.07 33.17
N ARG A 3 -13.83 2.52 31.92
CA ARG A 3 -14.05 1.98 30.57
C ARG A 3 -13.41 3.06 29.68
N LEU A 4 -12.54 2.70 28.73
CA LEU A 4 -12.32 3.37 27.42
C LEU A 4 -10.95 2.95 26.88
N GLN A 5 -10.90 2.23 25.77
CA GLN A 5 -9.83 2.34 24.75
C GLN A 5 -10.13 1.51 23.50
N ILE A 6 -9.34 1.77 22.45
CA ILE A 6 -9.25 1.07 21.15
C ILE A 6 -10.41 1.31 20.14
N VAL A 7 -10.24 2.37 19.35
CA VAL A 7 -10.54 2.41 17.90
C VAL A 7 -9.34 3.08 17.21
N SER A 8 -9.15 2.80 15.91
CA SER A 8 -8.15 3.39 14.98
C SER A 8 -6.76 2.76 14.92
N VAL A 9 -6.58 1.86 13.94
CA VAL A 9 -5.31 1.55 13.27
C VAL A 9 -5.64 1.30 11.79
N LEU A 10 -5.09 2.11 10.87
CA LEU A 10 -5.02 1.81 9.43
C LEU A 10 -4.18 2.86 8.67
N LEU A 11 -2.87 2.63 8.52
CA LEU A 11 -1.96 3.15 7.48
C LEU A 11 -0.53 2.63 7.73
N PHE A 12 0.35 2.78 6.73
CA PHE A 12 1.79 2.46 6.62
C PHE A 12 2.21 1.17 5.89
N VAL A 13 2.79 1.38 4.70
CA VAL A 13 3.72 0.52 3.94
C VAL A 13 4.69 1.46 3.21
N PRO A 14 6.02 1.27 3.28
CA PRO A 14 6.81 1.42 2.05
C PRO A 14 8.05 0.51 1.90
N LEU A 15 8.41 0.32 0.63
CA LEU A 15 9.46 -0.51 0.01
C LEU A 15 10.89 -0.43 0.57
N ALA A 16 11.63 -1.55 0.39
CA ALA A 16 13.10 -1.63 0.32
C ALA A 16 13.57 -2.65 -0.75
N LEU A 17 14.50 -2.21 -1.62
CA LEU A 17 15.25 -2.89 -2.71
C LEU A 17 16.33 -1.87 -3.16
N TYR A 18 17.55 -2.14 -3.62
CA TYR A 18 18.32 -3.37 -3.97
C TYR A 18 19.35 -3.70 -2.83
N SER A 19 20.55 -4.31 -2.93
CA SER A 19 21.46 -4.76 -4.01
C SER A 19 22.40 -5.92 -3.55
N ARG A 20 23.28 -6.44 -4.42
CA ARG A 20 24.43 -7.35 -4.12
C ARG A 20 25.59 -7.11 -5.13
N VAL A 21 26.87 -7.44 -4.90
CA VAL A 21 27.55 -7.95 -3.68
C VAL A 21 28.48 -6.85 -3.09
N ASP A 22 29.82 -6.83 -2.92
CA ASP A 22 30.98 -7.77 -3.07
C ASP A 22 32.15 -7.25 -2.16
N GLY A 23 33.25 -7.93 -1.84
CA GLY A 23 33.72 -9.26 -2.28
C GLY A 23 35.13 -9.68 -1.81
N THR A 24 35.63 -9.26 -0.64
CA THR A 24 36.94 -9.72 -0.10
C THR A 24 36.93 -9.92 1.43
N SER A 25 37.83 -10.79 1.91
CA SER A 25 37.77 -11.42 3.24
C SER A 25 38.36 -10.60 4.39
N LEU A 26 37.72 -10.67 5.56
CA LEU A 26 38.40 -10.56 6.85
C LEU A 26 37.72 -11.44 7.92
N SER A 27 38.40 -12.50 8.35
CA SER A 27 37.88 -13.47 9.32
C SER A 27 38.32 -13.13 10.75
N LEU A 28 37.44 -12.51 11.55
CA LEU A 28 37.58 -12.44 13.01
C LEU A 28 36.28 -11.93 13.70
N LEU A 29 35.32 -12.83 13.94
CA LEU A 29 34.32 -12.76 15.03
C LEU A 29 33.50 -14.06 14.98
N GLN A 30 33.80 -15.01 15.87
CA GLN A 30 33.13 -16.31 15.90
C GLN A 30 32.12 -16.36 17.06
N ASN A 31 30.84 -16.24 16.74
CA ASN A 31 29.69 -16.61 17.57
C ASN A 31 28.46 -16.72 16.66
N ASP A 32 28.00 -17.94 16.40
CA ASP A 32 26.84 -18.21 15.55
C ASP A 32 25.52 -18.00 16.33
N GLU A 33 24.88 -16.83 16.17
CA GLU A 33 23.45 -16.62 16.47
C GLU A 33 22.97 -15.25 15.91
N THR A 34 22.55 -15.20 14.64
CA THR A 34 21.90 -14.01 14.06
C THR A 34 20.45 -13.91 14.52
N THR A 35 20.28 -13.32 15.70
CA THR A 35 19.00 -12.93 16.30
C THR A 35 18.53 -11.57 15.75
N SER A 36 17.29 -11.16 16.05
CA SER A 36 16.80 -9.82 15.68
C SER A 36 17.62 -8.67 16.28
N ASP A 37 18.35 -8.94 17.37
CA ASP A 37 19.22 -7.95 18.02
C ASP A 37 20.48 -7.64 17.19
N SER A 38 20.83 -8.41 16.15
CA SER A 38 21.96 -8.11 15.26
C SER A 38 21.81 -6.78 14.49
N TYR A 39 20.58 -6.28 14.32
CA TYR A 39 20.31 -4.97 13.70
C TYR A 39 20.26 -3.81 14.70
N ARG A 40 20.15 -4.10 16.00
CA ARG A 40 20.21 -3.10 17.07
C ARG A 40 21.64 -2.70 17.37
N LEU A 41 21.82 -1.51 17.93
CA LEU A 41 23.11 -1.13 18.48
C LEU A 41 23.42 -1.93 19.75
N LEU A 42 24.71 -2.14 19.99
CA LEU A 42 25.18 -2.81 21.19
C LEU A 42 24.75 -1.99 22.41
N ALA A 43 24.00 -2.58 23.34
CA ALA A 43 23.49 -1.96 24.58
C ALA A 43 24.59 -1.63 25.63
N VAL A 44 25.83 -1.43 25.15
CA VAL A 44 27.05 -1.10 25.88
C VAL A 44 27.33 0.40 25.92
N SER A 45 26.57 1.21 25.19
CA SER A 45 26.68 2.66 25.21
C SER A 45 25.37 3.34 24.83
N LYS A 46 25.27 4.65 25.07
CA LYS A 46 24.17 5.50 24.61
C LYS A 46 24.66 6.93 24.32
N PRO A 47 24.00 7.70 23.44
CA PRO A 47 24.41 9.07 23.17
C PRO A 47 24.02 9.97 24.35
N LEU A 48 24.74 11.08 24.47
CA LEU A 48 24.38 12.22 25.32
C LEU A 48 24.27 13.51 24.49
N TYR A 49 25.17 13.66 23.51
CA TYR A 49 25.38 14.90 22.79
C TYR A 49 25.91 14.63 21.37
N TYR A 50 25.56 15.51 20.43
CA TYR A 50 26.08 15.58 19.08
C TYR A 50 26.49 17.02 18.78
N ASP A 51 27.73 17.26 18.36
CA ASP A 51 28.08 18.45 17.57
C ASP A 51 28.12 18.02 16.09
N LEU A 52 27.11 18.40 15.31
CA LEU A 52 26.94 18.03 13.90
C LEU A 52 27.23 19.21 12.98
N TYR A 53 28.18 19.04 12.06
CA TYR A 53 28.51 19.95 10.98
C TYR A 53 28.12 19.36 9.62
N LEU A 54 27.52 20.18 8.76
CA LEU A 54 27.17 19.82 7.37
C LEU A 54 27.58 20.95 6.41
N ASP A 55 28.26 20.57 5.33
CA ASP A 55 28.66 21.46 4.24
C ASP A 55 27.75 21.26 3.02
N MET A 56 26.67 22.04 3.00
CA MET A 56 25.61 22.04 1.99
C MET A 56 25.89 23.10 0.91
N THR A 57 27.15 23.24 0.49
CA THR A 57 27.59 24.28 -0.45
C THR A 57 27.64 23.84 -1.92
N ASP A 58 27.33 22.59 -2.24
CA ASP A 58 27.19 22.15 -3.63
C ASP A 58 26.20 23.03 -4.42
N ALA A 59 26.42 23.19 -5.73
CA ALA A 59 25.61 24.06 -6.57
C ALA A 59 24.26 23.44 -6.96
N ASN A 60 24.17 22.11 -7.01
CA ASN A 60 23.04 21.37 -7.56
C ASN A 60 22.29 20.56 -6.49
N PHE A 61 22.62 20.73 -5.21
CA PHE A 61 22.24 19.84 -4.10
C PHE A 61 22.32 18.36 -4.50
N SER A 62 23.49 17.92 -4.94
CA SER A 62 23.78 16.53 -5.33
C SER A 62 24.65 15.81 -4.31
N ASN A 63 25.55 16.50 -3.62
CA ASN A 63 26.40 15.92 -2.56
C ASN A 63 26.64 16.92 -1.42
N TYR A 64 27.09 16.42 -0.28
CA TYR A 64 27.49 17.20 0.89
C TYR A 64 28.64 16.50 1.63
N ALA A 65 29.43 17.30 2.35
CA ALA A 65 30.37 16.80 3.35
C ALA A 65 29.81 17.05 4.76
N GLY A 66 30.30 16.33 5.76
CA GLY A 66 29.90 16.55 7.14
C GLY A 66 30.92 16.02 8.14
N SER A 67 30.76 16.44 9.38
CA SER A 67 31.49 15.85 10.50
C SER A 67 30.65 15.86 11.77
N VAL A 68 30.89 14.90 12.65
CA VAL A 68 30.13 14.75 13.88
C VAL A 68 31.05 14.40 15.05
N ASP A 69 30.93 15.12 16.16
CA ASP A 69 31.44 14.68 17.46
C ASP A 69 30.28 14.18 18.31
N ILE A 70 30.21 12.87 18.54
CA ILE A 70 29.21 12.23 19.40
C ILE A 70 29.81 12.07 20.81
N THR A 71 29.23 12.70 21.81
CA THR A 71 29.53 12.35 23.21
C THR A 71 28.65 11.18 23.62
N ILE A 72 29.26 10.02 23.83
CA ILE A 72 28.61 8.80 24.30
C ILE A 72 28.87 8.59 25.79
N LYS A 73 27.94 7.94 26.49
CA LYS A 73 28.20 7.34 27.80
C LYS A 73 28.33 5.83 27.62
N TYR A 74 29.46 5.28 28.05
CA TYR A 74 29.66 3.83 28.07
C TYR A 74 28.96 3.21 29.28
N THR A 75 28.33 2.05 29.08
CA THR A 75 27.62 1.26 30.09
C THR A 75 28.05 -0.20 30.09
N GLY A 76 28.69 -0.68 29.02
CA GLY A 76 29.23 -2.04 28.92
C GLY A 76 30.45 -2.29 29.81
N ASN A 77 31.13 -3.40 29.56
CA ASN A 77 32.27 -3.88 30.34
C ASN A 77 33.47 -4.32 29.48
N GLY A 78 33.52 -3.93 28.20
CA GLY A 78 34.57 -4.31 27.24
C GLY A 78 35.25 -3.09 26.58
N SER A 79 35.78 -3.30 25.37
CA SER A 79 36.42 -2.28 24.52
C SER A 79 35.56 -1.82 23.33
N ILE A 80 34.42 -2.49 23.10
CA ILE A 80 33.63 -2.37 21.86
C ILE A 80 32.36 -1.54 22.09
N PHE A 81 31.97 -0.75 21.09
CA PHE A 81 30.64 -0.16 20.90
C PHE A 81 30.31 -0.03 19.39
N SER A 82 29.05 0.30 19.04
CA SER A 82 28.63 0.54 17.67
C SER A 82 27.77 1.81 17.49
N LEU A 83 27.66 2.27 16.23
CA LEU A 83 26.78 3.35 15.73
C LEU A 83 26.07 2.86 14.46
N ASN A 84 24.94 3.45 14.06
CA ASN A 84 24.32 3.22 12.75
C ASN A 84 24.94 4.12 11.67
N SER A 85 25.08 3.62 10.45
CA SER A 85 25.46 4.38 9.25
C SER A 85 25.13 3.61 7.97
N VAL A 86 24.62 4.32 6.95
CA VAL A 86 24.23 3.80 5.61
C VAL A 86 24.65 4.82 4.55
N ASP A 87 25.06 4.39 3.35
CA ASP A 87 25.36 5.27 2.19
C ASP A 87 26.38 6.40 2.40
N LEU A 88 27.07 6.46 3.54
CA LEU A 88 28.09 7.46 3.86
C LEU A 88 29.51 6.96 3.59
N ALA A 89 30.31 7.78 2.91
CA ALA A 89 31.74 7.58 2.77
C ALA A 89 32.46 8.16 3.99
N ILE A 90 32.71 7.32 5.00
CA ILE A 90 33.42 7.66 6.24
C ILE A 90 34.91 7.89 5.96
N ASN A 91 35.49 8.97 6.49
CA ASN A 91 36.92 9.25 6.41
C ASN A 91 37.67 8.61 7.59
N GLU A 92 38.17 7.39 7.41
CA GLU A 92 38.80 6.60 8.49
C GLU A 92 40.02 7.29 9.13
N GLU A 93 40.76 8.15 8.41
CA GLU A 93 41.90 8.90 8.94
C GLU A 93 41.51 9.92 10.04
N THR A 94 40.23 10.30 10.11
CA THR A 94 39.71 11.31 11.05
C THR A 94 39.18 10.71 12.35
N LEU A 95 39.02 9.38 12.40
CA LEU A 95 38.40 8.69 13.52
C LEU A 95 39.21 8.88 14.80
N ARG A 96 38.59 9.51 15.80
CA ARG A 96 39.14 9.63 17.16
C ARG A 96 38.08 9.24 18.18
N VAL A 97 38.46 8.35 19.10
CA VAL A 97 37.77 8.14 20.37
C VAL A 97 38.60 8.81 21.46
N GLU A 98 38.00 9.67 22.25
CA GLU A 98 38.71 10.47 23.26
C GLU A 98 37.97 10.46 24.60
N ARG A 99 38.72 10.35 25.69
CA ARG A 99 38.23 10.58 27.05
C ARG A 99 37.90 12.08 27.20
N MET A 100 36.94 12.45 28.06
CA MET A 100 36.49 13.86 28.21
C MET A 100 37.59 14.87 28.62
N ASN A 101 38.79 14.43 28.97
CA ASN A 101 39.96 15.26 29.23
C ASN A 101 40.86 15.49 27.98
N GLY A 102 40.43 15.04 26.79
CA GLY A 102 41.20 15.12 25.54
C GLY A 102 42.27 14.02 25.37
N THR A 103 42.29 12.99 26.23
CA THR A 103 43.22 11.86 26.05
C THR A 103 42.65 10.88 25.03
N LYS A 104 43.38 10.65 23.94
CA LYS A 104 43.00 9.69 22.90
C LYS A 104 42.98 8.25 23.43
N VAL A 105 41.94 7.52 23.04
CA VAL A 105 41.78 6.07 23.21
C VAL A 105 42.09 5.43 21.85
N PRO A 106 43.22 4.72 21.68
CA PRO A 106 43.56 4.14 20.38
C PRO A 106 42.55 3.06 19.97
N LEU A 107 42.18 3.01 18.69
CA LEU A 107 41.40 1.92 18.12
C LEU A 107 42.32 0.74 17.78
N GLU A 108 41.91 -0.46 18.13
CA GLU A 108 42.48 -1.72 17.65
C GLU A 108 41.92 -2.07 16.27
N SER A 109 40.61 -1.86 16.09
CA SER A 109 39.95 -1.95 14.78
C SER A 109 38.74 -1.03 14.68
N PHE A 110 38.43 -0.67 13.44
CA PHE A 110 37.17 -0.08 13.00
C PHE A 110 36.57 -1.01 11.93
N THR A 111 35.24 -1.11 11.83
CA THR A 111 34.60 -1.99 10.84
C THR A 111 33.25 -1.45 10.41
N VAL A 112 33.07 -1.28 9.10
CA VAL A 112 31.81 -0.87 8.46
C VAL A 112 30.99 -2.12 8.08
N SER A 113 30.01 -2.50 8.90
CA SER A 113 29.05 -3.53 8.52
C SER A 113 27.94 -2.93 7.66
N ARG A 114 28.04 -3.13 6.34
CA ARG A 114 26.95 -2.80 5.40
C ARG A 114 25.70 -3.66 5.61
N GLN A 115 25.87 -4.90 6.08
CA GLN A 115 24.75 -5.84 6.32
C GLN A 115 23.86 -5.40 7.49
N PHE A 116 24.45 -4.85 8.56
CA PHE A 116 23.72 -4.42 9.76
C PHE A 116 23.55 -2.90 9.85
N GLU A 117 23.93 -2.16 8.80
CA GLU A 117 23.89 -0.69 8.75
C GLU A 117 24.66 -0.03 9.92
N GLN A 118 25.84 -0.57 10.26
CA GLN A 118 26.53 -0.26 11.51
C GLN A 118 28.04 -0.05 11.37
N LEU A 119 28.56 0.89 12.16
CA LEU A 119 29.99 1.13 12.39
C LEU A 119 30.37 0.54 13.74
N TYR A 120 31.34 -0.38 13.75
CA TYR A 120 31.89 -1.00 14.95
C TYR A 120 33.23 -0.37 15.31
N PHE A 121 33.40 -0.05 16.59
CA PHE A 121 34.63 0.51 17.15
C PHE A 121 35.15 -0.45 18.22
N ASN A 122 36.40 -0.90 18.09
CA ASN A 122 37.08 -1.68 19.11
C ASN A 122 38.31 -0.91 19.60
N CYS A 123 38.35 -0.56 20.89
CA CYS A 123 39.48 0.15 21.50
C CYS A 123 40.59 -0.79 21.99
N THR A 124 41.85 -0.38 21.89
CA THR A 124 43.00 -1.14 22.43
C THR A 124 43.00 -1.24 23.96
N GLU A 125 42.25 -0.35 24.63
CA GLU A 125 42.00 -0.40 26.07
C GLU A 125 40.52 -0.59 26.38
N LYS A 126 40.23 -1.26 27.50
CA LYS A 126 38.88 -1.46 28.02
C LYS A 126 38.28 -0.12 28.45
N LEU A 127 37.05 0.14 28.01
CA LEU A 127 36.30 1.34 28.34
C LEU A 127 35.70 1.23 29.75
N GLU A 128 35.63 2.37 30.44
CA GLU A 128 35.17 2.46 31.83
C GLU A 128 33.65 2.57 31.88
N SER A 129 32.99 1.57 32.48
CA SER A 129 31.53 1.58 32.64
C SER A 129 31.08 2.78 33.46
N GLY A 130 30.16 3.57 32.91
CA GLY A 130 29.67 4.81 33.49
C GLY A 130 30.41 6.07 33.04
N ALA A 131 31.59 5.96 32.41
CA ALA A 131 32.33 7.09 31.88
C ALA A 131 31.75 7.60 30.55
N SER A 132 32.17 8.81 30.15
CA SER A 132 31.81 9.40 28.86
C SER A 132 33.04 9.52 27.94
N TYR A 133 32.80 9.39 26.65
CA TYR A 133 33.81 9.47 25.59
C TYR A 133 33.25 10.33 24.44
N LYS A 134 34.13 11.06 23.74
CA LYS A 134 33.81 11.75 22.47
C LYS A 134 34.29 10.87 21.31
N VAL A 135 33.42 10.64 20.33
CA VAL A 135 33.69 9.87 19.11
C VAL A 135 33.53 10.82 17.93
N HIS A 136 34.56 10.99 17.12
CA HIS A 136 34.52 11.84 15.93
C HIS A 136 34.54 11.04 14.64
N LEU A 137 33.78 11.50 13.65
CA LEU A 137 33.87 11.05 12.27
C LEU A 137 33.71 12.26 11.33
N GLU A 138 34.53 12.34 10.28
CA GLU A 138 34.18 13.07 9.06
C GLU A 138 33.61 12.10 8.01
N PHE A 139 32.69 12.58 7.18
CA PHE A 139 31.97 11.77 6.19
C PHE A 139 31.53 12.60 4.98
N ASN A 140 31.29 11.93 3.85
CA ASN A 140 30.62 12.51 2.68
C ASN A 140 29.37 11.71 2.35
N GLY A 141 28.35 12.37 1.81
CA GLY A 141 27.11 11.75 1.39
C GLY A 141 26.52 12.38 0.13
N THR A 142 25.62 11.64 -0.51
CA THR A 142 24.88 12.06 -1.71
C THR A 142 23.47 12.46 -1.33
N ILE A 143 22.98 13.57 -1.88
CA ILE A 143 21.61 14.05 -1.71
C ILE A 143 20.74 13.34 -2.76
N LYS A 144 19.72 12.61 -2.31
CA LYS A 144 18.83 11.85 -3.21
C LYS A 144 17.93 12.79 -4.02
N THR A 145 17.50 12.39 -5.22
CA THR A 145 16.77 13.28 -6.17
C THR A 145 15.39 12.75 -6.59
N ASP A 146 15.05 11.58 -6.07
CA ASP A 146 14.04 10.63 -6.52
C ASP A 146 13.47 9.82 -5.33
N ILE A 147 14.27 9.65 -4.28
CA ILE A 147 13.94 8.89 -3.07
C ILE A 147 13.80 9.86 -1.88
N PHE A 148 12.59 9.91 -1.31
CA PHE A 148 12.23 10.71 -0.14
C PHE A 148 12.72 10.07 1.18
N LYS A 149 14.04 9.86 1.31
CA LYS A 149 14.67 9.24 2.49
C LYS A 149 15.98 9.97 2.82
N GLY A 150 16.23 10.26 4.10
CA GLY A 150 17.45 10.93 4.54
C GLY A 150 17.46 12.41 4.19
N VAL A 151 18.45 12.86 3.42
CA VAL A 151 18.50 14.21 2.85
C VAL A 151 18.29 14.15 1.35
N TYR A 152 17.30 14.89 0.85
CA TYR A 152 16.88 14.87 -0.55
C TYR A 152 16.70 16.27 -1.13
N ARG A 153 16.74 16.37 -2.46
CA ARG A 153 16.58 17.61 -3.21
C ARG A 153 15.14 17.77 -3.69
N SER A 154 14.58 18.95 -3.43
CA SER A 154 13.25 19.39 -3.84
C SER A 154 13.34 20.65 -4.72
N SER A 155 12.26 21.04 -5.41
CA SER A 155 12.26 22.25 -6.25
C SER A 155 10.91 22.98 -6.35
N TYR A 156 10.96 24.30 -6.54
CA TYR A 156 9.79 25.16 -6.81
C TYR A 156 10.07 26.15 -7.94
N ARG A 157 9.02 26.77 -8.47
CA ARG A 157 9.14 27.83 -9.48
C ARG A 157 8.81 29.22 -8.93
N VAL A 158 9.66 30.18 -9.25
CA VAL A 158 9.44 31.62 -9.06
C VAL A 158 9.72 32.30 -10.40
N ASP A 159 8.77 33.12 -10.89
CA ASP A 159 8.87 33.87 -12.14
C ASP A 159 9.28 33.06 -13.40
N GLY A 160 8.99 31.75 -13.38
CA GLY A 160 9.31 30.78 -14.43
C GLY A 160 10.58 29.97 -14.18
N GLU A 161 11.56 30.52 -13.46
CA GLU A 161 12.80 29.85 -13.10
C GLU A 161 12.57 28.74 -12.05
N ILE A 162 13.38 27.68 -12.10
CA ILE A 162 13.36 26.58 -11.12
C ILE A 162 14.40 26.88 -10.05
N LYS A 163 13.95 27.00 -8.79
CA LYS A 163 14.82 27.07 -7.61
C LYS A 163 14.82 25.71 -6.89
N TYR A 164 15.99 25.29 -6.43
CA TYR A 164 16.18 24.04 -5.71
C TYR A 164 16.34 24.29 -4.21
N LEU A 165 16.06 23.25 -3.42
CA LEU A 165 16.35 23.21 -1.99
C LEU A 165 16.80 21.81 -1.57
N ALA A 166 17.51 21.71 -0.45
CA ALA A 166 17.75 20.44 0.24
C ALA A 166 16.91 20.40 1.54
N THR A 167 16.32 19.26 1.84
CA THR A 167 15.46 19.03 3.01
C THR A 167 15.61 17.60 3.55
N THR A 168 15.15 17.36 4.77
CA THR A 168 15.29 16.10 5.51
C THR A 168 13.98 15.34 5.69
N PHE A 169 14.02 14.02 5.54
CA PHE A 169 12.97 13.10 6.00
C PHE A 169 13.61 11.87 6.66
N PHE A 170 13.60 11.83 8.00
CA PHE A 170 14.38 10.84 8.77
C PHE A 170 13.57 9.65 9.32
N ALA A 171 12.23 9.69 9.25
CA ALA A 171 11.38 8.62 9.77
C ALA A 171 11.37 7.38 8.84
N ALA A 172 11.51 6.14 9.34
CA ALA A 172 11.78 5.75 10.73
C ALA A 172 13.28 5.75 11.05
N THR A 173 14.10 5.18 10.17
CA THR A 173 15.53 4.93 10.39
C THR A 173 16.37 5.47 9.24
N TYR A 174 16.18 6.74 8.87
CA TYR A 174 16.92 7.38 7.79
C TYR A 174 17.87 8.50 8.24
N ALA A 175 18.01 8.78 9.55
CA ALA A 175 19.07 9.69 10.00
C ALA A 175 20.46 9.04 9.81
N ARG A 176 20.56 7.71 9.93
CA ARG A 176 21.75 6.91 9.61
C ARG A 176 22.25 7.05 8.17
N THR A 177 21.40 7.47 7.22
CA THR A 177 21.80 7.74 5.83
C THR A 177 22.37 9.16 5.64
N VAL A 178 22.48 9.94 6.72
CA VAL A 178 22.86 11.36 6.68
C VAL A 178 24.02 11.70 7.62
N PHE A 179 24.05 11.10 8.82
CA PHE A 179 25.23 11.15 9.67
C PHE A 179 25.32 9.89 10.56
N PRO A 180 26.53 9.45 10.95
CA PRO A 180 26.70 8.34 11.88
C PRO A 180 26.06 8.66 13.24
N CYS A 181 25.13 7.82 13.71
CA CYS A 181 24.32 8.13 14.89
C CYS A 181 23.74 6.90 15.62
N TYR A 182 22.97 7.12 16.67
CA TYR A 182 22.19 6.08 17.36
C TYR A 182 20.76 6.18 16.85
N ASP A 183 20.45 5.50 15.75
CA ASP A 183 19.25 5.75 14.95
C ASP A 183 18.09 4.84 15.38
N GLU A 184 17.71 5.00 16.66
CA GLU A 184 16.70 4.22 17.38
C GLU A 184 15.87 5.17 18.27
N PRO A 185 14.53 5.05 18.35
CA PRO A 185 13.68 6.12 18.88
C PRO A 185 13.74 6.27 20.41
N GLY A 186 14.20 5.25 21.14
CA GLY A 186 14.53 5.34 22.57
C GLY A 186 15.87 6.05 22.86
N HIS A 187 16.75 6.22 21.86
CA HIS A 187 18.06 6.86 22.04
C HIS A 187 17.99 8.38 21.84
N LYS A 188 17.64 9.08 22.94
CA LYS A 188 17.64 10.55 22.98
C LYS A 188 19.01 11.17 23.28
N ALA A 189 19.31 12.28 22.62
CA ALA A 189 20.49 13.12 22.84
C ALA A 189 20.16 14.62 22.70
N ARG A 190 21.14 15.49 22.92
CA ARG A 190 21.09 16.90 22.49
C ARG A 190 21.94 17.09 21.23
N PHE A 191 21.52 17.98 20.35
CA PHE A 191 22.21 18.30 19.11
C PHE A 191 22.58 19.78 19.08
N ASN A 192 23.85 20.07 18.81
CA ASN A 192 24.31 21.31 18.20
C ASN A 192 24.35 21.06 16.69
N VAL A 193 23.68 21.90 15.91
CA VAL A 193 23.69 21.82 14.44
C VAL A 193 24.39 23.04 13.87
N LYS A 194 25.28 22.81 12.90
CA LYS A 194 25.97 23.86 12.14
C LYS A 194 25.92 23.49 10.66
N ILE A 195 25.40 24.40 9.83
CA ILE A 195 25.26 24.21 8.39
C ILE A 195 26.01 25.31 7.67
N ARG A 196 26.95 24.94 6.80
CA ARG A 196 27.56 25.84 5.82
C ARG A 196 26.78 25.74 4.51
N HIS A 197 26.41 26.87 3.94
CA HIS A 197 25.58 26.98 2.74
C HIS A 197 26.00 28.17 1.87
N ARG A 198 25.49 28.25 0.64
CA ARG A 198 25.68 29.43 -0.23
C ARG A 198 25.01 30.67 0.38
N SER A 199 25.60 31.85 0.22
CA SER A 199 25.16 33.06 0.93
C SER A 199 23.79 33.63 0.49
N HIS A 200 23.20 33.12 -0.60
CA HIS A 200 21.82 33.41 -1.01
C HIS A 200 20.78 32.46 -0.40
N HIS A 201 21.20 31.28 0.06
CA HIS A 201 20.33 30.36 0.79
C HIS A 201 20.19 30.79 2.25
N THR A 202 19.05 30.47 2.85
CA THR A 202 18.85 30.38 4.30
C THR A 202 18.92 28.92 4.71
N ALA A 203 19.65 28.63 5.79
CA ALA A 203 19.59 27.34 6.47
C ALA A 203 18.64 27.41 7.68
N LEU A 204 17.81 26.38 7.83
CA LEU A 204 16.89 26.16 8.94
C LEU A 204 17.24 24.85 9.64
N SER A 205 16.94 24.74 10.94
CA SER A 205 16.97 23.49 11.71
C SER A 205 16.04 23.61 12.92
N ASN A 206 15.97 22.61 13.80
CA ASN A 206 15.05 22.53 14.94
C ASN A 206 15.07 23.75 15.89
N MET A 207 16.23 24.39 16.06
CA MET A 207 16.47 25.46 17.05
C MET A 207 16.79 26.81 16.40
N PRO A 208 16.63 27.95 17.12
CA PRO A 208 16.99 29.27 16.60
C PRO A 208 18.47 29.39 16.22
N VAL A 209 18.78 30.29 15.28
CA VAL A 209 20.16 30.63 14.93
C VAL A 209 20.80 31.42 16.06
N ILE A 210 21.92 30.95 16.61
CA ILE A 210 22.79 31.74 17.51
C ILE A 210 23.63 32.73 16.69
N ARG A 211 24.20 32.24 15.59
CA ARG A 211 25.18 32.97 14.79
C ARG A 211 25.15 32.48 13.35
N SER A 212 25.09 33.41 12.40
CA SER A 212 25.54 33.16 11.03
C SER A 212 26.79 34.01 10.75
N THR A 213 27.71 33.52 9.92
CA THR A 213 28.93 34.25 9.55
C THR A 213 29.24 33.99 8.08
N MET A 214 29.28 35.06 7.29
CA MET A 214 29.54 35.02 5.85
C MET A 214 31.04 35.11 5.57
N ILE A 215 31.56 34.17 4.77
CA ILE A 215 32.95 34.08 4.33
C ILE A 215 32.95 33.61 2.87
N ASP A 216 33.60 34.36 1.98
CA ASP A 216 33.89 34.00 0.58
C ASP A 216 32.69 33.47 -0.24
N GLY A 217 31.51 34.11 -0.10
CA GLY A 217 30.27 33.74 -0.82
C GLY A 217 29.48 32.60 -0.19
N TYR A 218 29.92 32.11 0.97
CA TYR A 218 29.24 31.10 1.78
C TYR A 218 28.87 31.69 3.14
N SER A 219 27.88 31.10 3.80
CA SER A 219 27.48 31.42 5.17
C SER A 219 27.56 30.17 6.02
N GLU A 220 28.24 30.25 7.16
CA GLU A 220 28.20 29.23 8.21
C GLU A 220 27.16 29.64 9.25
N THR A 221 26.07 28.88 9.36
CA THR A 221 24.95 29.14 10.27
C THR A 221 24.94 28.09 11.38
N THR A 222 25.08 28.55 12.63
CA THR A 222 25.10 27.74 13.86
C THR A 222 23.81 27.94 14.63
N PHE A 223 23.11 26.83 14.90
CA PHE A 223 21.86 26.79 15.66
C PHE A 223 22.11 26.53 17.15
N ASP A 224 21.12 26.85 17.96
CA ASP A 224 21.15 26.63 19.42
C ASP A 224 20.95 25.14 19.79
N THR A 225 21.35 24.74 20.99
CA THR A 225 21.33 23.34 21.43
C THR A 225 19.90 22.85 21.63
N THR A 226 19.55 21.71 21.03
CA THR A 226 18.20 21.13 21.15
C THR A 226 17.87 20.69 22.59
N PRO A 227 16.57 20.49 22.91
CA PRO A 227 16.13 19.58 23.96
C PRO A 227 16.67 18.15 23.78
N LEU A 228 16.38 17.31 24.77
CA LEU A 228 16.69 15.88 24.73
C LEU A 228 15.69 15.16 23.80
N MET A 229 16.13 14.79 22.60
CA MET A 229 15.28 14.24 21.52
C MET A 229 16.00 13.15 20.72
N SER A 230 15.27 12.36 19.95
CA SER A 230 15.81 11.23 19.16
C SER A 230 16.22 11.68 17.75
N THR A 231 17.04 10.88 17.06
CA THR A 231 17.62 11.19 15.74
C THR A 231 16.58 11.56 14.68
N TYR A 232 15.48 10.82 14.59
CA TYR A 232 14.43 11.03 13.58
C TYR A 232 13.72 12.39 13.67
N LEU A 233 13.84 13.09 14.82
CA LEU A 233 13.29 14.43 15.04
C LEU A 233 14.25 15.54 14.60
N VAL A 234 15.53 15.22 14.37
CA VAL A 234 16.50 16.16 13.79
C VAL A 234 16.06 16.49 12.37
N ALA A 235 16.04 17.77 12.02
CA ALA A 235 15.69 18.20 10.68
C ALA A 235 16.43 19.47 10.28
N PHE A 236 16.60 19.68 8.97
CA PHE A 236 17.15 20.91 8.41
C PHE A 236 16.70 21.14 6.97
N VAL A 237 16.67 22.41 6.57
CA VAL A 237 16.33 22.84 5.21
C VAL A 237 17.30 23.91 4.75
N VAL A 238 17.77 23.83 3.50
CA VAL A 238 18.61 24.85 2.86
C VAL A 238 17.93 25.30 1.57
N SER A 239 17.45 26.54 1.51
CA SER A 239 16.59 27.05 0.43
C SER A 239 16.65 28.57 0.25
N GLU A 240 16.02 29.12 -0.80
CA GLU A 240 15.73 30.56 -0.93
C GLU A 240 14.30 30.95 -0.46
N MET A 241 13.64 30.12 0.36
CA MET A 241 12.27 30.38 0.79
C MET A 241 12.17 31.62 1.69
N LYS A 242 11.02 32.31 1.62
CA LYS A 242 10.70 33.45 2.48
C LYS A 242 9.90 32.98 3.69
N THR A 243 9.87 33.81 4.72
CA THR A 243 9.12 33.55 5.96
C THR A 243 8.06 34.61 6.21
N LEU A 244 6.88 34.16 6.65
CA LEU A 244 6.02 34.94 7.53
C LEU A 244 6.44 34.63 8.98
N SER A 245 6.28 35.58 9.92
CA SER A 245 6.72 35.41 11.32
C SER A 245 5.80 36.16 12.29
N SER A 246 5.64 35.61 13.48
CA SER A 246 5.03 36.29 14.62
C SER A 246 5.94 37.42 15.14
N VAL A 247 5.36 38.35 15.92
CA VAL A 247 6.06 39.53 16.48
C VAL A 247 7.11 39.15 17.54
N ASP A 248 6.95 37.99 18.18
CA ASP A 248 7.92 37.36 19.10
C ASP A 248 8.86 36.37 18.39
N GLU A 249 8.74 36.23 17.06
CA GLU A 249 9.38 35.22 16.20
C GLU A 249 9.29 33.76 16.66
N LEU A 250 8.36 33.45 17.58
CA LEU A 250 8.11 32.11 18.11
C LEU A 250 7.43 31.21 17.07
N PHE A 251 6.65 31.77 16.15
CA PHE A 251 5.97 31.06 15.07
C PHE A 251 6.44 31.61 13.72
N ARG A 252 6.82 30.73 12.80
CA ARG A 252 7.30 31.09 11.46
C ARG A 252 6.68 30.16 10.44
N VAL A 253 6.33 30.67 9.27
CA VAL A 253 5.89 29.81 8.15
C VAL A 253 6.73 30.14 6.91
N TYR A 254 7.44 29.12 6.42
CA TYR A 254 8.38 29.23 5.29
C TYR A 254 7.74 28.67 4.02
N ALA A 255 7.83 29.42 2.93
CA ALA A 255 7.26 29.07 1.63
C ALA A 255 8.00 29.75 0.46
N PRO A 256 7.76 29.34 -0.80
CA PRO A 256 8.21 30.06 -1.99
C PRO A 256 7.85 31.55 -1.97
N GLU A 257 8.69 32.40 -2.58
CA GLU A 257 8.56 33.87 -2.57
C GLU A 257 7.23 34.38 -3.12
N ASN A 258 6.73 33.72 -4.18
CA ASN A 258 5.42 33.96 -4.79
C ASN A 258 4.23 33.36 -3.99
N LYS A 259 4.47 32.70 -2.86
CA LYS A 259 3.44 32.05 -2.03
C LYS A 259 3.46 32.41 -0.55
N VAL A 260 4.49 33.11 -0.04
CA VAL A 260 4.62 33.40 1.41
C VAL A 260 3.45 34.18 2.01
N ASN A 261 2.85 35.12 1.25
CA ASN A 261 1.68 35.87 1.71
C ASN A 261 0.44 34.98 1.91
N TYR A 262 0.40 33.82 1.27
CA TYR A 262 -0.66 32.82 1.44
C TYR A 262 -0.48 31.99 2.71
N THR A 263 0.52 32.24 3.56
CA THR A 263 0.73 31.45 4.80
C THR A 263 0.06 32.04 6.05
N VAL A 264 -0.62 33.19 5.93
CA VAL A 264 -1.22 33.93 7.07
C VAL A 264 -2.20 33.08 7.86
N TYR A 265 -3.09 32.33 7.21
CA TYR A 265 -4.04 31.48 7.92
C TYR A 265 -3.36 30.34 8.70
N ALA A 266 -2.35 29.69 8.09
CA ALA A 266 -1.57 28.63 8.71
C ALA A 266 -0.80 29.14 9.95
N HIS A 267 -0.13 30.28 9.81
CA HIS A 267 0.54 30.99 10.91
C HIS A 267 -0.41 31.28 12.07
N ASP A 268 -1.50 31.99 11.80
CA ASP A 268 -2.46 32.42 12.82
C ASP A 268 -3.19 31.25 13.46
N PHE A 269 -3.39 30.15 12.73
CA PHE A 269 -3.96 28.93 13.27
C PHE A 269 -2.96 28.18 14.17
N ALA A 270 -1.69 28.03 13.77
CA ALA A 270 -0.66 27.40 14.59
C ALA A 270 -0.50 28.09 15.95
N VAL A 271 -0.47 29.44 15.97
CA VAL A 271 -0.42 30.25 17.19
C VAL A 271 -1.60 29.95 18.13
N ARG A 272 -2.82 29.71 17.59
CA ARG A 272 -4.00 29.34 18.39
C ARG A 272 -3.95 27.89 18.85
N ALA A 273 -3.55 26.96 17.99
CA ALA A 273 -3.51 25.53 18.26
C ALA A 273 -2.55 25.20 19.41
N VAL A 274 -1.31 25.70 19.37
CA VAL A 274 -0.35 25.49 20.47
C VAL A 274 -0.89 26.05 21.78
N ARG A 275 -1.41 27.28 21.79
CA ARG A 275 -1.98 27.88 23.01
C ARG A 275 -3.16 27.07 23.56
N ALA A 276 -3.96 26.43 22.69
CA ALA A 276 -5.04 25.55 23.13
C ALA A 276 -4.51 24.22 23.70
N LEU A 277 -3.51 23.60 23.07
CA LEU A 277 -2.82 22.39 23.54
C LEU A 277 -2.11 22.63 24.89
N GLU A 278 -1.36 23.71 25.03
CA GLU A 278 -0.67 24.10 26.27
C GLU A 278 -1.63 24.28 27.45
N ASN A 279 -2.78 24.93 27.20
CA ASN A 279 -3.84 25.08 28.20
C ASN A 279 -4.51 23.74 28.52
N HIS A 280 -4.69 22.84 27.55
CA HIS A 280 -5.30 21.53 27.77
C HIS A 280 -4.40 20.60 28.59
N PHE A 281 -3.11 20.52 28.27
CA PHE A 281 -2.14 19.70 29.00
C PHE A 281 -1.61 20.36 30.28
N GLY A 282 -2.00 21.61 30.56
CA GLY A 282 -1.50 22.40 31.70
C GLY A 282 0.01 22.65 31.65
N ARG A 283 0.62 22.60 30.46
CA ARG A 283 2.07 22.59 30.28
C ARG A 283 2.49 23.29 28.98
N GLN A 284 3.37 24.28 29.12
CA GLN A 284 3.96 25.04 28.01
C GLN A 284 4.89 24.16 27.15
N ASN A 285 4.98 24.51 25.87
CA ASN A 285 5.95 23.98 24.92
C ASN A 285 7.41 24.28 25.37
N GLN A 286 8.34 23.36 25.06
CA GLN A 286 9.76 23.51 25.38
C GLN A 286 10.59 24.20 24.28
N MET A 287 10.07 24.31 23.05
CA MET A 287 10.79 24.88 21.91
C MET A 287 10.72 26.41 21.88
N ARG A 288 11.86 27.06 21.63
CA ARG A 288 11.99 28.52 21.51
C ARG A 288 11.57 29.08 20.14
N LYS A 289 11.24 28.21 19.18
CA LYS A 289 10.60 28.53 17.90
C LYS A 289 9.78 27.33 17.43
N ILE A 290 8.84 27.58 16.53
CA ILE A 290 8.07 26.60 15.79
C ILE A 290 8.02 27.10 14.35
N ASP A 291 8.87 26.54 13.51
CA ASP A 291 8.82 26.81 12.07
C ASP A 291 7.96 25.76 11.39
N LEU A 292 7.07 26.18 10.50
CA LEU A 292 6.28 25.33 9.62
C LEU A 292 6.82 25.54 8.20
N VAL A 293 7.35 24.50 7.55
CA VAL A 293 8.09 24.65 6.29
C VAL A 293 7.36 23.93 5.16
N GLY A 294 6.87 24.69 4.18
CA GLY A 294 6.14 24.18 3.01
C GLY A 294 7.08 23.68 1.91
N ILE A 295 7.29 22.37 1.85
CA ILE A 295 8.06 21.69 0.82
C ILE A 295 7.11 21.31 -0.34
N PRO A 296 7.39 21.68 -1.60
CA PRO A 296 6.46 21.45 -2.72
C PRO A 296 6.08 19.98 -2.96
N ASP A 297 7.06 19.09 -2.81
CA ASP A 297 7.02 17.67 -3.18
C ASP A 297 7.20 16.75 -1.96
N PHE A 298 6.80 17.21 -0.76
CA PHE A 298 6.87 16.37 0.44
C PHE A 298 6.04 15.09 0.27
N ALA A 299 6.66 13.94 0.52
CA ALA A 299 6.04 12.63 0.24
C ALA A 299 4.89 12.29 1.19
N MET A 300 5.07 12.63 2.46
CA MET A 300 4.03 12.54 3.49
C MET A 300 3.20 13.83 3.48
N GLY A 301 2.08 13.86 4.21
CA GLY A 301 1.34 15.12 4.39
C GLY A 301 2.16 16.15 5.14
N ALA A 302 2.83 15.70 6.21
CA ALA A 302 3.79 16.44 7.01
C ALA A 302 4.72 15.46 7.76
N MET A 303 5.62 15.99 8.59
CA MET A 303 6.57 15.28 9.44
C MET A 303 6.86 16.12 10.69
N GLU A 304 6.75 15.50 11.86
CA GLU A 304 6.55 16.13 13.17
C GLU A 304 7.79 16.75 13.82
N ASN A 305 8.82 17.08 13.01
CA ASN A 305 10.16 17.43 13.49
C ASN A 305 10.14 18.60 14.50
N TRP A 306 10.59 18.34 15.73
CA TRP A 306 10.36 19.25 16.86
C TRP A 306 10.96 20.65 16.60
N GLY A 307 10.10 21.67 16.55
CA GLY A 307 10.48 23.08 16.32
C GLY A 307 10.80 23.48 14.88
N MET A 308 10.77 22.56 13.91
CA MET A 308 10.88 22.85 12.48
C MET A 308 10.12 21.81 11.65
N ILE A 309 8.80 21.81 11.80
CA ILE A 309 7.88 20.84 11.21
C ILE A 309 7.85 21.05 9.70
N THR A 310 8.00 19.97 8.92
CA THR A 310 7.95 20.02 7.45
C THR A 310 6.59 19.54 6.97
N PHE A 311 6.02 20.23 5.99
CA PHE A 311 4.70 19.97 5.41
C PHE A 311 4.81 19.90 3.89
N ARG A 312 3.92 19.16 3.23
CA ARG A 312 3.66 19.41 1.81
C ARG A 312 3.00 20.78 1.65
N GLU A 313 3.39 21.57 0.64
CA GLU A 313 3.05 23.01 0.60
C GLU A 313 1.54 23.31 0.62
N ASP A 314 0.70 22.39 0.13
CA ASP A 314 -0.77 22.50 0.12
C ASP A 314 -1.44 22.41 1.50
N TYR A 315 -0.69 22.08 2.55
CA TYR A 315 -1.16 22.09 3.94
C TYR A 315 -0.84 23.40 4.68
N LEU A 316 -0.16 24.36 4.05
CA LEU A 316 0.19 25.66 4.65
C LEU A 316 -0.28 26.89 3.85
N ILE A 317 -0.82 26.69 2.65
CA ILE A 317 -1.05 27.77 1.66
C ILE A 317 -2.55 28.06 1.50
N TYR A 318 -2.88 29.35 1.53
CA TYR A 318 -4.22 29.91 1.58
C TYR A 318 -4.33 31.13 0.63
N GLN A 319 -5.05 30.96 -0.49
CA GLN A 319 -5.36 32.04 -1.43
C GLN A 319 -6.67 32.77 -1.05
N ASP A 320 -6.98 33.88 -1.70
CA ASP A 320 -7.85 34.95 -1.18
C ASP A 320 -9.29 34.54 -0.74
N GLU A 321 -9.92 35.39 0.09
CA GLU A 321 -11.20 35.10 0.78
C GLU A 321 -12.40 34.79 -0.13
N GLU A 322 -12.32 35.04 -1.44
CA GLU A 322 -13.38 34.70 -2.41
C GLU A 322 -13.21 33.31 -3.06
N GLU A 323 -12.02 32.69 -2.99
CA GLU A 323 -11.73 31.40 -3.66
C GLU A 323 -11.55 30.23 -2.67
N THR A 324 -11.10 30.49 -1.44
CA THR A 324 -10.88 29.45 -0.41
C THR A 324 -12.10 29.25 0.49
N THR A 325 -12.55 28.00 0.56
CA THR A 325 -13.73 27.58 1.33
C THR A 325 -13.50 27.57 2.87
N ALA A 326 -14.42 26.98 3.62
CA ALA A 326 -14.20 26.65 5.02
C ALA A 326 -13.46 25.30 5.23
N LEU A 327 -13.39 24.45 4.20
CA LEU A 327 -13.10 23.02 4.33
C LEU A 327 -11.62 22.65 4.16
N ALA A 328 -10.82 23.44 3.45
CA ALA A 328 -9.36 23.39 3.54
C ALA A 328 -8.76 24.45 4.48
N LYS A 329 -9.48 25.53 4.82
CA LYS A 329 -9.28 26.18 6.15
C LYS A 329 -9.35 25.14 7.28
N GLN A 330 -10.28 24.19 7.20
CA GLN A 330 -10.34 23.04 8.11
C GLN A 330 -9.23 22.01 7.86
N LYS A 331 -8.91 21.61 6.62
CA LYS A 331 -7.79 20.68 6.30
C LYS A 331 -6.43 21.17 6.82
N ILE A 332 -6.10 22.43 6.57
CA ILE A 332 -4.89 23.13 7.06
C ILE A 332 -4.90 23.13 8.59
N ALA A 333 -6.03 23.51 9.22
CA ALA A 333 -6.18 23.48 10.67
C ALA A 333 -6.01 22.07 11.26
N SER A 334 -6.54 21.04 10.61
CA SER A 334 -6.41 19.63 10.98
C SER A 334 -4.93 19.22 11.01
N VAL A 335 -4.25 19.28 9.86
CA VAL A 335 -2.86 18.78 9.77
C VAL A 335 -1.91 19.63 10.60
N ILE A 336 -2.07 20.96 10.65
CA ILE A 336 -1.30 21.79 11.58
C ILE A 336 -1.56 21.38 13.04
N THR A 337 -2.79 21.04 13.44
CA THR A 337 -3.03 20.55 14.81
C THR A 337 -2.34 19.21 15.05
N HIS A 338 -2.44 18.27 14.11
CA HIS A 338 -1.83 16.93 14.17
C HIS A 338 -0.34 17.01 14.52
N GLU A 339 0.43 17.74 13.70
CA GLU A 339 1.87 17.90 13.89
C GLU A 339 2.23 18.63 15.19
N LEU A 340 1.39 19.58 15.62
CA LEU A 340 1.60 20.31 16.87
C LEU A 340 1.28 19.45 18.12
N VAL A 341 0.42 18.44 18.03
CA VAL A 341 0.18 17.50 19.14
C VAL A 341 1.41 16.64 19.40
N HIS A 342 2.12 16.24 18.34
CA HIS A 342 3.34 15.42 18.46
C HIS A 342 4.43 16.08 19.31
N MET A 343 4.41 17.41 19.46
CA MET A 343 5.28 18.13 20.39
C MET A 343 5.20 17.60 21.84
N TRP A 344 4.07 17.03 22.24
CA TRP A 344 3.89 16.27 23.49
C TRP A 344 4.03 14.75 23.26
N PHE A 345 3.33 14.19 22.27
CA PHE A 345 3.23 12.74 22.01
C PHE A 345 3.94 12.32 20.72
N GLY A 346 5.23 12.00 20.81
CA GLY A 346 6.13 11.84 19.68
C GLY A 346 7.47 12.49 20.00
N ASN A 347 7.45 13.75 20.47
CA ASN A 347 8.66 14.56 20.55
C ASN A 347 9.22 14.62 21.98
N GLU A 348 8.44 15.14 22.95
CA GLU A 348 8.85 15.07 24.35
C GLU A 348 8.84 13.62 24.85
N VAL A 349 7.75 12.89 24.58
CA VAL A 349 7.63 11.45 24.80
C VAL A 349 7.80 10.74 23.45
N THR A 350 9.01 10.26 23.14
CA THR A 350 9.26 9.39 21.97
C THR A 350 8.86 7.95 22.30
N PRO A 351 8.58 7.09 21.31
CA PRO A 351 8.34 5.68 21.57
C PRO A 351 9.67 4.99 21.91
N GLU A 352 9.67 4.05 22.86
CA GLU A 352 10.87 3.28 23.21
C GLU A 352 11.42 2.48 22.02
N TRP A 353 10.51 1.95 21.20
CA TRP A 353 10.78 1.27 19.94
C TRP A 353 9.67 1.54 18.93
N TRP A 354 9.94 1.39 17.64
CA TRP A 354 8.99 1.70 16.55
C TRP A 354 7.66 0.95 16.65
N THR A 355 7.63 -0.23 17.29
CA THR A 355 6.41 -0.99 17.61
C THR A 355 5.40 -0.25 18.49
N TYR A 356 5.80 0.85 19.14
CA TYR A 356 4.95 1.67 20.00
C TYR A 356 4.53 3.02 19.37
N VAL A 357 4.89 3.29 18.11
CA VAL A 357 4.60 4.56 17.43
C VAL A 357 3.10 4.89 17.40
N TRP A 358 2.23 3.86 17.38
CA TRP A 358 0.77 4.00 17.41
C TRP A 358 0.22 4.82 18.59
N LEU A 359 0.97 4.93 19.70
CA LEU A 359 0.60 5.81 20.82
C LEU A 359 0.64 7.28 20.40
N ASN A 360 1.65 7.68 19.63
CA ASN A 360 1.83 9.05 19.15
C ASN A 360 0.72 9.39 18.16
N GLU A 361 0.58 8.59 17.11
CA GLU A 361 -0.47 8.71 16.08
C GLU A 361 -1.86 8.77 16.70
N GLY A 362 -2.14 7.88 17.67
CA GLY A 362 -3.43 7.81 18.35
C GLY A 362 -3.76 9.07 19.14
N PHE A 363 -2.78 9.67 19.82
CA PHE A 363 -2.98 10.95 20.51
C PHE A 363 -3.05 12.14 19.53
N ALA A 364 -2.25 12.15 18.46
CA ALA A 364 -2.29 13.18 17.43
C ALA A 364 -3.66 13.26 16.75
N ASN A 365 -4.17 12.14 16.22
CA ASN A 365 -5.51 12.05 15.63
C ASN A 365 -6.63 12.45 16.62
N PHE A 366 -6.51 12.07 17.90
CA PHE A 366 -7.52 12.44 18.90
C PHE A 366 -7.54 13.94 19.20
N PHE A 367 -6.36 14.54 19.42
CA PHE A 367 -6.28 15.95 19.78
C PHE A 367 -6.42 16.89 18.58
N GLU A 368 -6.11 16.45 17.37
CA GLU A 368 -6.53 17.08 16.12
C GLU A 368 -8.04 17.35 16.14
N TYR A 369 -8.85 16.32 16.31
CA TYR A 369 -10.31 16.44 16.33
C TYR A 369 -10.79 17.30 17.52
N TYR A 370 -10.21 17.10 18.70
CA TYR A 370 -10.58 17.85 19.91
C TYR A 370 -10.35 19.36 19.75
N ILE A 371 -9.15 19.80 19.36
CA ILE A 371 -8.81 21.23 19.26
C ILE A 371 -9.52 21.89 18.08
N THR A 372 -9.58 21.24 16.91
CA THR A 372 -10.30 21.80 15.75
C THR A 372 -11.80 21.97 16.04
N SER A 373 -12.43 21.05 16.79
CA SER A 373 -13.85 21.14 17.17
C SER A 373 -14.20 22.32 18.09
N GLN A 374 -13.22 22.91 18.77
CA GLN A 374 -13.39 24.07 19.66
C GLN A 374 -13.11 25.42 18.97
N SER A 375 -12.64 25.40 17.72
CA SER A 375 -12.45 26.61 16.92
C SER A 375 -13.80 27.28 16.58
N PRO A 376 -13.90 28.62 16.51
CA PRO A 376 -15.14 29.32 16.14
C PRO A 376 -15.67 29.05 14.72
N ILE A 377 -14.98 28.25 13.91
CA ILE A 377 -15.33 27.88 12.53
C ILE A 377 -16.45 26.82 12.53
N ARG A 378 -17.59 27.14 13.17
CA ARG A 378 -18.83 26.37 13.02
C ARG A 378 -19.66 26.95 11.89
N TYR A 379 -19.76 26.23 10.78
CA TYR A 379 -20.80 26.50 9.79
C TYR A 379 -22.17 26.13 10.35
N SER A 380 -23.06 27.12 10.46
CA SER A 380 -24.50 26.88 10.57
C SER A 380 -25.06 26.80 9.14
N PRO A 381 -25.81 25.74 8.77
CA PRO A 381 -26.38 25.60 7.42
C PRO A 381 -27.22 26.80 6.96
N ILE A 382 -27.83 27.50 7.92
CA ILE A 382 -28.88 28.51 7.73
C ILE A 382 -28.39 29.78 6.99
N LYS A 383 -27.08 30.08 6.98
CA LYS A 383 -26.57 31.33 6.37
C LYS A 383 -26.42 31.31 4.84
N MET A 384 -26.37 30.14 4.19
CA MET A 384 -26.11 30.07 2.75
C MET A 384 -27.27 30.59 1.88
N LEU A 385 -28.49 30.63 2.43
CA LEU A 385 -29.72 30.94 1.70
C LEU A 385 -29.95 32.44 1.36
N ARG A 386 -29.05 33.35 1.77
CA ARG A 386 -29.26 34.81 1.61
C ARG A 386 -28.32 35.54 0.65
N THR A 387 -27.25 34.91 0.16
CA THR A 387 -26.29 35.56 -0.77
C THR A 387 -26.42 35.07 -2.22
N ALA A 388 -27.15 33.97 -2.46
CA ALA A 388 -27.36 33.40 -3.79
C ALA A 388 -28.46 34.08 -4.63
N LEU A 389 -29.08 35.16 -4.13
CA LEU A 389 -30.27 35.80 -4.73
C LEU A 389 -29.99 37.18 -5.35
N SER A 390 -28.76 37.42 -5.84
CA SER A 390 -28.42 38.71 -6.46
C SER A 390 -27.26 38.65 -7.47
N LEU A 391 -27.34 37.80 -8.51
CA LEU A 391 -26.61 38.01 -9.78
C LEU A 391 -27.13 37.16 -10.97
N ALA A 392 -28.46 37.11 -11.14
CA ALA A 392 -29.10 36.47 -12.31
C ALA A 392 -29.32 37.49 -13.44
N ALA A 393 -28.23 37.99 -14.06
CA ALA A 393 -28.32 38.87 -15.23
C ALA A 393 -27.05 38.83 -16.12
N PHE A 394 -27.27 38.95 -17.44
CA PHE A 394 -26.31 39.13 -18.54
C PHE A 394 -25.51 37.90 -19.07
N TRP A 395 -25.61 37.75 -20.40
CA TRP A 395 -24.77 36.96 -21.33
C TRP A 395 -24.98 35.44 -21.47
N LEU A 396 -26.14 35.09 -22.03
CA LEU A 396 -26.18 34.42 -23.35
C LEU A 396 -26.55 35.47 -24.43
N PRO A 397 -26.41 35.23 -25.75
CA PRO A 397 -25.84 34.05 -26.45
C PRO A 397 -24.82 34.39 -27.58
N LEU A 398 -24.15 33.38 -28.11
CA LEU A 398 -23.94 33.20 -29.57
C LEU A 398 -23.59 31.73 -29.88
N ILE A 399 -23.98 31.23 -31.07
CA ILE A 399 -23.99 29.80 -31.43
C ILE A 399 -23.48 29.63 -32.88
N LEU A 400 -23.07 28.40 -33.23
CA LEU A 400 -22.67 27.86 -34.56
C LEU A 400 -21.15 27.94 -34.82
N ALA A 401 -20.54 26.98 -35.55
CA ALA A 401 -21.13 25.99 -36.47
C ALA A 401 -20.66 24.53 -36.27
N SER A 402 -21.27 23.62 -37.05
CA SER A 402 -21.21 22.15 -36.96
C SER A 402 -20.21 21.48 -37.90
N ALA A 403 -19.67 20.32 -37.48
CA ALA A 403 -19.04 19.30 -38.32
C ALA A 403 -19.39 17.88 -37.77
N PRO A 404 -19.21 16.77 -38.53
CA PRO A 404 -20.04 15.58 -38.38
C PRO A 404 -19.50 14.50 -37.42
N VAL A 405 -20.38 13.53 -37.11
CA VAL A 405 -20.05 12.28 -36.41
C VAL A 405 -19.60 11.23 -37.43
N GLU A 406 -18.42 10.63 -37.21
CA GLU A 406 -18.10 9.30 -37.72
C GLU A 406 -18.26 8.26 -36.60
N ILE A 407 -18.77 7.08 -36.95
CA ILE A 407 -18.93 5.95 -36.02
C ILE A 407 -17.71 5.04 -36.19
N VAL A 408 -16.82 5.07 -35.21
CA VAL A 408 -15.68 4.16 -35.07
C VAL A 408 -15.84 3.41 -33.74
N GLU A 409 -15.43 2.14 -33.69
CA GLU A 409 -15.61 1.28 -32.52
C GLU A 409 -14.92 1.88 -31.27
N LYS A 410 -15.69 2.06 -30.20
CA LYS A 410 -15.18 2.61 -28.93
C LYS A 410 -14.41 1.55 -28.13
N VAL A 411 -13.10 1.48 -28.37
CA VAL A 411 -12.16 1.13 -27.29
C VAL A 411 -12.09 2.35 -26.33
N PRO A 412 -12.12 2.18 -24.99
CA PRO A 412 -12.10 3.31 -24.07
C PRO A 412 -10.81 4.14 -24.17
N THR A 413 -10.91 5.37 -24.67
CA THR A 413 -9.75 6.26 -24.87
C THR A 413 -9.47 7.14 -23.66
N SER A 414 -8.73 6.61 -22.70
CA SER A 414 -7.82 7.40 -21.87
C SER A 414 -6.49 6.65 -21.78
N ARG A 415 -5.61 6.88 -22.77
CA ARG A 415 -4.20 6.48 -22.66
C ARG A 415 -3.56 7.39 -21.63
N ASP A 416 -3.48 6.87 -20.41
CA ASP A 416 -2.75 7.49 -19.30
C ASP A 416 -1.25 7.49 -19.61
N ALA A 417 -0.44 8.15 -18.77
CA ALA A 417 1.03 8.11 -18.90
C ALA A 417 1.64 6.70 -18.71
N HIS A 418 0.80 5.71 -18.39
CA HIS A 418 1.15 4.34 -18.00
C HIS A 418 0.57 3.25 -18.95
N ASP A 419 0.03 3.64 -20.13
CA ASP A 419 -0.16 2.73 -21.28
C ASP A 419 1.04 2.82 -22.22
N ASP A 420 2.08 2.04 -21.92
CA ASP A 420 3.16 1.76 -22.86
C ASP A 420 3.14 0.28 -23.28
N SER A 421 2.76 0.05 -24.54
CA SER A 421 2.71 -1.29 -25.13
C SER A 421 4.05 -2.03 -25.18
N ARG A 422 5.19 -1.37 -24.93
CA ARG A 422 6.52 -2.00 -24.89
C ARG A 422 6.69 -2.99 -23.73
N TYR A 423 5.96 -2.80 -22.61
CA TYR A 423 5.97 -3.74 -21.48
C TYR A 423 5.23 -5.06 -21.75
N LEU A 424 4.33 -5.08 -22.74
CA LEU A 424 3.57 -6.27 -23.12
C LEU A 424 4.38 -7.18 -24.05
N LEU A 425 4.23 -8.49 -23.89
CA LEU A 425 4.81 -9.47 -24.82
C LEU A 425 4.00 -9.48 -26.14
N PRO A 426 4.62 -9.19 -27.29
CA PRO A 426 3.97 -9.31 -28.59
C PRO A 426 3.39 -10.71 -28.80
N LYS A 427 2.16 -10.80 -29.33
CA LYS A 427 1.38 -12.05 -29.47
C LYS A 427 1.85 -12.95 -30.64
N VAL A 428 3.18 -13.09 -30.77
CA VAL A 428 3.90 -13.89 -31.78
C VAL A 428 4.18 -15.33 -31.32
N SER A 429 3.92 -15.65 -30.06
CA SER A 429 3.96 -17.00 -29.50
C SER A 429 3.11 -17.11 -28.23
N GLU A 430 2.73 -18.33 -27.85
CA GLU A 430 1.96 -18.65 -26.63
C GLU A 430 2.54 -19.92 -25.96
N PRO A 431 2.64 -20.01 -24.62
CA PRO A 431 3.12 -21.20 -23.96
C PRO A 431 2.10 -22.34 -23.99
N ILE A 432 2.57 -23.56 -23.73
CA ILE A 432 1.76 -24.78 -23.59
C ILE A 432 2.12 -25.50 -22.29
N ASN A 433 3.42 -25.70 -22.05
CA ASN A 433 3.94 -26.42 -20.90
C ASN A 433 5.30 -25.86 -20.46
N TYR A 434 5.52 -25.78 -19.15
CA TYR A 434 6.81 -25.50 -18.52
C TYR A 434 7.31 -26.75 -17.79
N ASN A 435 8.48 -27.25 -18.15
CA ASN A 435 9.23 -28.20 -17.33
C ASN A 435 10.24 -27.40 -16.49
N LEU A 436 9.94 -27.19 -15.21
CA LEU A 436 10.72 -26.33 -14.32
C LEU A 436 11.44 -27.17 -13.26
N PHE A 437 12.77 -27.12 -13.29
CA PHE A 437 13.63 -27.67 -12.24
C PHE A 437 14.33 -26.56 -11.47
N LEU A 438 14.29 -26.62 -10.14
CA LEU A 438 14.99 -25.68 -9.25
C LEU A 438 15.84 -26.46 -8.24
N ASP A 439 17.10 -26.05 -8.08
CA ASP A 439 18.03 -26.55 -7.08
C ASP A 439 18.20 -25.50 -5.97
N ILE A 440 17.45 -25.72 -4.88
CA ILE A 440 17.30 -24.82 -3.74
C ILE A 440 17.95 -25.50 -2.52
N THR A 441 19.20 -25.96 -2.70
CA THR A 441 20.01 -26.67 -1.70
C THR A 441 21.03 -25.80 -0.97
N ASN A 442 21.16 -24.53 -1.37
CA ASN A 442 22.05 -23.56 -0.74
C ASN A 442 21.73 -23.40 0.76
N TYR A 443 22.77 -23.33 1.60
CA TYR A 443 22.61 -23.23 3.05
C TYR A 443 21.90 -21.93 3.42
N ASP A 444 20.93 -21.98 4.34
CA ASP A 444 20.04 -20.88 4.70
C ASP A 444 19.41 -20.12 3.49
N PHE A 445 19.25 -20.79 2.34
CA PHE A 445 18.56 -20.26 1.17
C PHE A 445 19.05 -18.86 0.70
N TYR A 446 20.36 -18.68 0.44
CA TYR A 446 20.87 -17.40 -0.12
C TYR A 446 20.80 -17.29 -1.65
N SER A 447 20.73 -18.42 -2.36
CA SER A 447 20.68 -18.50 -3.83
C SER A 447 20.13 -19.85 -4.30
N TYR A 448 19.83 -19.95 -5.60
CA TYR A 448 19.39 -21.18 -6.26
C TYR A 448 19.83 -21.19 -7.73
N ASN A 449 19.92 -22.40 -8.29
CA ASN A 449 20.11 -22.62 -9.71
C ASN A 449 18.83 -23.22 -10.29
N GLY A 450 18.55 -23.00 -11.58
CA GLY A 450 17.36 -23.54 -12.21
C GLY A 450 17.53 -23.85 -13.70
N THR A 451 16.66 -24.72 -14.19
CA THR A 451 16.47 -24.93 -15.62
C THR A 451 14.99 -24.92 -15.95
N VAL A 452 14.63 -24.30 -17.06
CA VAL A 452 13.27 -24.34 -17.61
C VAL A 452 13.32 -24.80 -19.05
N GLU A 453 12.48 -25.77 -19.41
CA GLU A 453 12.13 -26.05 -20.81
C GLU A 453 10.68 -25.63 -21.04
N ILE A 454 10.48 -24.59 -21.84
CA ILE A 454 9.17 -24.07 -22.22
C ILE A 454 8.80 -24.66 -23.58
N THR A 455 7.72 -25.44 -23.63
CA THR A 455 7.05 -25.80 -24.89
C THR A 455 6.07 -24.68 -25.25
N PHE A 456 6.23 -24.07 -26.43
CA PHE A 456 5.42 -22.96 -26.91
C PHE A 456 4.94 -23.19 -28.34
N ARG A 457 3.81 -22.57 -28.70
CA ARG A 457 3.30 -22.50 -30.07
C ARG A 457 3.76 -21.20 -30.70
N TYR A 458 4.29 -21.23 -31.92
CA TYR A 458 4.64 -20.01 -32.64
C TYR A 458 3.42 -19.49 -33.42
N THR A 459 2.99 -18.25 -33.18
CA THR A 459 1.76 -17.66 -33.76
C THR A 459 2.01 -16.52 -34.74
N GLY A 460 3.20 -15.93 -34.71
CA GLY A 460 3.58 -14.81 -35.57
C GLY A 460 4.12 -15.21 -36.95
N ASP A 461 4.65 -14.21 -37.65
CA ASP A 461 5.33 -14.32 -38.94
C ASP A 461 6.72 -13.63 -38.96
N GLN A 462 7.12 -12.99 -37.85
CA GLN A 462 8.28 -12.10 -37.70
C GLN A 462 9.61 -12.77 -37.28
N ASN A 463 9.67 -14.11 -37.21
CA ASN A 463 10.84 -14.93 -36.84
C ASN A 463 11.52 -14.57 -35.51
N HIS A 464 10.74 -14.19 -34.50
CA HIS A 464 11.23 -13.95 -33.15
C HIS A 464 10.13 -14.13 -32.11
N PHE A 465 10.50 -14.28 -30.84
CA PHE A 465 9.58 -14.19 -29.71
C PHE A 465 10.26 -13.56 -28.48
N TYR A 466 9.47 -13.38 -27.42
CA TYR A 466 9.87 -12.72 -26.18
C TYR A 466 9.49 -13.59 -24.97
N LEU A 467 10.28 -13.48 -23.90
CA LEU A 467 9.93 -13.92 -22.55
C LEU A 467 10.17 -12.75 -21.58
N ASN A 468 9.50 -12.73 -20.43
CA ASN A 468 9.88 -11.88 -19.31
C ASN A 468 11.03 -12.49 -18.50
N SER A 469 11.86 -11.63 -17.92
CA SER A 469 12.95 -11.97 -17.00
C SER A 469 13.39 -10.73 -16.19
N ASP A 470 13.48 -10.85 -14.87
CA ASP A 470 14.02 -9.83 -13.94
C ASP A 470 15.17 -10.45 -13.11
N GLY A 471 16.30 -9.76 -12.94
CA GLY A 471 17.43 -10.17 -12.08
C GLY A 471 18.17 -11.49 -12.40
N LEU A 472 17.64 -12.35 -13.29
CA LEU A 472 18.19 -13.69 -13.57
C LEU A 472 19.54 -13.64 -14.32
N VAL A 473 20.53 -14.38 -13.82
CA VAL A 473 21.79 -14.63 -14.52
C VAL A 473 21.62 -15.87 -15.40
N ILE A 474 21.48 -15.66 -16.71
CA ILE A 474 21.25 -16.72 -17.71
C ILE A 474 22.56 -17.14 -18.38
N ALA A 475 22.84 -18.44 -18.33
CA ALA A 475 23.93 -19.06 -19.10
C ALA A 475 23.55 -19.04 -20.58
N THR A 476 24.09 -18.11 -21.37
CA THR A 476 23.66 -17.88 -22.76
C THR A 476 23.99 -19.08 -23.66
N GLU A 477 25.04 -19.83 -23.34
CA GLU A 477 25.42 -21.11 -23.96
C GLU A 477 24.46 -22.27 -23.65
N SER A 478 23.57 -22.12 -22.66
CA SER A 478 22.53 -23.11 -22.34
C SER A 478 21.25 -22.91 -23.14
N ILE A 479 21.08 -21.75 -23.80
CA ILE A 479 19.88 -21.39 -24.56
C ILE A 479 19.80 -22.28 -25.80
N LYS A 480 18.94 -23.30 -25.74
CA LYS A 480 18.72 -24.24 -26.84
C LYS A 480 17.26 -24.22 -27.27
N VAL A 481 17.03 -24.02 -28.57
CA VAL A 481 15.70 -24.11 -29.18
C VAL A 481 15.63 -25.34 -30.07
N THR A 482 14.53 -26.10 -30.01
CA THR A 482 14.28 -27.24 -30.91
C THR A 482 12.93 -27.16 -31.60
N GLY A 483 12.87 -27.64 -32.84
CA GLY A 483 11.67 -27.65 -33.68
C GLY A 483 10.75 -28.86 -33.45
N PRO A 484 9.63 -28.94 -34.20
CA PRO A 484 8.64 -30.02 -34.08
C PRO A 484 9.18 -31.43 -34.33
N ASP A 485 10.25 -31.54 -35.13
CA ASP A 485 10.95 -32.78 -35.47
C ASP A 485 12.10 -33.12 -34.48
N GLY A 486 12.30 -32.28 -33.46
CA GLY A 486 13.39 -32.40 -32.49
C GLY A 486 14.75 -31.89 -32.98
N THR A 487 14.83 -31.25 -34.16
CA THR A 487 16.08 -30.64 -34.64
C THR A 487 16.39 -29.33 -33.93
N ASP A 488 17.68 -29.02 -33.77
CA ASP A 488 18.18 -27.78 -33.17
C ASP A 488 17.91 -26.59 -34.11
N VAL A 489 17.21 -25.57 -33.61
CA VAL A 489 16.88 -24.34 -34.36
C VAL A 489 17.85 -23.23 -33.93
N PRO A 490 18.75 -22.73 -34.80
CA PRO A 490 19.77 -21.76 -34.39
C PRO A 490 19.18 -20.40 -34.01
N VAL A 491 19.29 -20.05 -32.73
CA VAL A 491 19.02 -18.68 -32.25
C VAL A 491 20.07 -17.75 -32.87
N ALA A 492 19.60 -16.69 -33.54
CA ALA A 492 20.42 -15.73 -34.27
C ALA A 492 21.00 -14.66 -33.37
N ASN A 493 20.19 -14.18 -32.41
CA ASN A 493 20.50 -13.14 -31.45
C ASN A 493 19.57 -13.27 -30.23
N VAL A 494 20.14 -13.04 -29.06
CA VAL A 494 19.44 -12.86 -27.79
C VAL A 494 19.69 -11.42 -27.36
N ILE A 495 18.64 -10.68 -27.00
CA ILE A 495 18.76 -9.28 -26.54
C ILE A 495 17.99 -9.14 -25.22
N TYR A 496 18.69 -8.72 -24.18
CA TYR A 496 18.11 -8.39 -22.88
C TYR A 496 17.59 -6.95 -22.91
N MET A 497 16.37 -6.74 -22.42
CA MET A 497 15.63 -5.48 -22.46
C MET A 497 15.21 -5.12 -21.03
N GLU A 498 16.19 -4.71 -20.23
CA GLU A 498 16.08 -4.49 -18.78
C GLU A 498 14.94 -3.52 -18.40
N GLU A 499 14.78 -2.41 -19.14
CA GLU A 499 13.68 -1.42 -18.97
C GLU A 499 12.28 -2.05 -19.01
N PHE A 500 12.10 -3.17 -19.73
CA PHE A 500 10.81 -3.85 -19.93
C PHE A 500 10.74 -5.22 -19.26
N GLU A 501 11.76 -5.61 -18.47
CA GLU A 501 11.90 -6.94 -17.87
C GLU A 501 11.72 -8.07 -18.90
N GLN A 502 12.35 -7.93 -20.09
CA GLN A 502 12.15 -8.81 -21.25
C GLN A 502 13.46 -9.37 -21.85
N ILE A 503 13.34 -10.51 -22.54
CA ILE A 503 14.37 -11.11 -23.39
C ILE A 503 13.78 -11.40 -24.76
N TYR A 504 14.40 -10.85 -25.80
CA TYR A 504 14.11 -11.13 -27.21
C TYR A 504 14.94 -12.33 -27.71
N PHE A 505 14.30 -13.23 -28.46
CA PHE A 505 14.93 -14.36 -29.16
C PHE A 505 14.63 -14.29 -30.66
N GLY A 506 15.63 -13.99 -31.49
CA GLY A 506 15.50 -13.92 -32.95
C GLY A 506 16.09 -15.13 -33.67
N PHE A 507 15.57 -15.44 -34.86
CA PHE A 507 15.95 -16.63 -35.64
C PHE A 507 16.36 -16.28 -37.08
N ARG A 508 17.36 -17.01 -37.62
CA ARG A 508 17.78 -16.87 -39.03
C ARG A 508 16.79 -17.58 -39.95
N ASP A 509 16.43 -18.80 -39.58
CA ASP A 509 15.51 -19.65 -40.32
C ASP A 509 14.07 -19.34 -39.93
N ARG A 510 13.13 -19.51 -40.88
CA ARG A 510 11.75 -19.11 -40.67
C ARG A 510 11.02 -20.08 -39.73
N LEU A 511 10.62 -19.59 -38.56
CA LEU A 511 9.70 -20.32 -37.67
C LEU A 511 8.36 -20.50 -38.38
N GLN A 512 7.80 -21.71 -38.34
CA GLN A 512 6.56 -22.06 -39.00
C GLN A 512 5.38 -21.72 -38.10
N THR A 513 4.43 -20.94 -38.60
CA THR A 513 3.26 -20.50 -37.83
C THR A 513 2.35 -21.69 -37.52
N ARG A 514 1.87 -21.75 -36.27
CA ARG A 514 1.11 -22.83 -35.60
C ARG A 514 1.91 -24.06 -35.17
N GLU A 515 3.17 -24.19 -35.56
CA GLU A 515 4.02 -25.28 -35.09
C GLU A 515 4.46 -25.08 -33.63
N GLN A 516 4.85 -26.18 -32.99
CA GLN A 516 5.33 -26.20 -31.61
C GLN A 516 6.85 -26.28 -31.54
N TYR A 517 7.41 -25.47 -30.66
CA TYR A 517 8.85 -25.36 -30.41
C TYR A 517 9.11 -25.54 -28.92
N LYS A 518 10.35 -25.88 -28.58
CA LYS A 518 10.83 -25.89 -27.19
C LYS A 518 11.99 -24.94 -27.05
N ILE A 519 12.03 -24.16 -25.98
CA ILE A 519 13.23 -23.43 -25.54
C ILE A 519 13.65 -23.93 -24.16
N ALA A 520 14.90 -24.39 -24.05
CA ALA A 520 15.55 -24.74 -22.80
C ALA A 520 16.50 -23.61 -22.38
N ILE A 521 16.48 -23.22 -21.12
CA ILE A 521 17.32 -22.17 -20.53
C ILE A 521 17.80 -22.63 -19.14
N SER A 522 19.09 -22.46 -18.85
CA SER A 522 19.66 -22.59 -17.50
C SER A 522 19.98 -21.20 -16.93
N PHE A 523 19.65 -21.01 -15.66
CA PHE A 523 19.77 -19.73 -14.96
C PHE A 523 20.16 -19.93 -13.50
N LEU A 524 20.64 -18.87 -12.87
CA LEU A 524 20.79 -18.78 -11.42
C LEU A 524 20.31 -17.41 -10.93
N ASN A 525 19.86 -17.36 -9.68
CA ASN A 525 19.60 -16.09 -9.01
C ASN A 525 19.83 -16.21 -7.49
N ASN A 526 19.89 -15.07 -6.86
CA ASN A 526 19.89 -14.90 -5.41
C ASN A 526 18.47 -15.05 -4.86
N ILE A 527 18.37 -15.45 -3.59
CA ILE A 527 17.14 -15.37 -2.79
C ILE A 527 17.35 -14.25 -1.78
N GLY A 528 16.49 -13.24 -1.81
CA GLY A 528 16.54 -12.10 -0.89
C GLY A 528 15.44 -12.16 0.17
N THR A 529 15.10 -11.01 0.76
CA THR A 529 14.06 -10.88 1.81
C THR A 529 12.99 -9.84 1.45
N GLU A 530 12.79 -9.58 0.16
CA GLU A 530 11.99 -8.46 -0.36
C GLU A 530 10.50 -8.82 -0.54
N LEU A 531 10.10 -9.98 0.01
CA LEU A 531 8.73 -10.52 0.06
C LEU A 531 8.03 -10.70 -1.30
N LYS A 532 8.80 -10.68 -2.40
CA LYS A 532 8.38 -10.89 -3.78
C LYS A 532 9.21 -11.98 -4.47
N GLY A 533 8.73 -12.51 -5.59
CA GLY A 533 9.46 -13.53 -6.36
C GLY A 533 9.68 -14.80 -5.53
N LEU A 534 10.90 -15.31 -5.51
CA LEU A 534 11.36 -16.35 -4.57
C LEU A 534 12.21 -15.66 -3.50
N TYR A 535 11.70 -15.62 -2.27
CA TYR A 535 12.35 -14.95 -1.14
C TYR A 535 12.49 -15.87 0.07
N ARG A 536 13.26 -15.41 1.04
CA ARG A 536 13.54 -16.09 2.30
C ARG A 536 12.79 -15.42 3.44
N SER A 537 12.14 -16.23 4.27
CA SER A 537 11.54 -15.85 5.55
C SER A 537 12.22 -16.64 6.69
N SER A 538 12.03 -16.23 7.95
CA SER A 538 12.62 -16.89 9.11
C SER A 538 11.69 -16.96 10.32
N TYR A 539 11.92 -17.92 11.23
CA TYR A 539 11.20 -18.05 12.49
C TYR A 539 12.10 -18.58 13.61
N MET A 540 11.70 -18.38 14.87
CA MET A 540 12.43 -18.88 16.04
C MET A 540 11.94 -20.27 16.45
N ALA A 541 12.80 -21.28 16.33
CA ALA A 541 12.60 -22.62 16.87
C ALA A 541 13.30 -22.73 18.24
N GLY A 542 12.63 -22.23 19.29
CA GLY A 542 13.28 -21.99 20.58
C GLY A 542 14.27 -20.83 20.45
N ASN A 543 15.54 -21.07 20.77
CA ASN A 543 16.61 -20.07 20.59
C ASN A 543 17.21 -20.06 19.17
N THR A 544 16.94 -21.06 18.34
CA THR A 544 17.58 -21.20 17.03
C THR A 544 16.73 -20.59 15.93
N THR A 545 17.29 -19.63 15.18
CA THR A 545 16.68 -19.12 13.94
C THR A 545 16.59 -20.25 12.91
N ARG A 546 15.42 -20.44 12.33
CA ARG A 546 15.15 -21.35 11.20
C ARG A 546 14.73 -20.55 9.99
N TYR A 547 15.21 -20.95 8.81
CA TYR A 547 14.89 -20.31 7.54
C TYR A 547 13.92 -21.15 6.71
N LEU A 548 13.19 -20.49 5.83
CA LEU A 548 12.39 -21.10 4.78
C LEU A 548 12.50 -20.28 3.49
N ALA A 549 12.41 -20.94 2.35
CA ALA A 549 12.24 -20.30 1.05
C ALA A 549 10.76 -20.40 0.61
N THR A 550 10.21 -19.31 0.08
CA THR A 550 8.78 -19.20 -0.25
C THR A 550 8.56 -18.22 -1.41
N THR A 551 7.42 -18.35 -2.10
CA THR A 551 7.09 -17.59 -3.31
C THR A 551 5.96 -16.57 -3.10
N HIS A 552 6.02 -15.46 -3.82
CA HIS A 552 4.88 -14.57 -4.08
C HIS A 552 5.07 -13.91 -5.45
N PHE A 553 4.31 -14.35 -6.45
CA PHE A 553 4.55 -14.00 -7.86
C PHE A 553 3.61 -12.92 -8.42
N GLU A 554 2.55 -12.55 -7.70
CA GLU A 554 1.66 -11.46 -8.10
C GLU A 554 2.32 -10.08 -7.88
N SER A 555 2.14 -9.09 -8.76
CA SER A 555 1.49 -9.18 -10.08
C SER A 555 2.40 -9.76 -11.17
N THR A 556 3.70 -9.47 -11.09
CA THR A 556 4.65 -9.61 -12.21
C THR A 556 6.02 -10.09 -11.73
N TYR A 557 6.06 -11.06 -10.83
CA TYR A 557 7.30 -11.49 -10.18
C TYR A 557 7.69 -12.95 -10.44
N ALA A 558 6.91 -13.74 -11.20
CA ALA A 558 7.38 -15.06 -11.65
C ALA A 558 8.62 -14.93 -12.56
N ARG A 559 8.66 -13.86 -13.38
CA ARG A 559 9.82 -13.45 -14.19
C ARG A 559 11.11 -13.22 -13.40
N SER A 560 11.02 -12.92 -12.10
CA SER A 560 12.20 -12.77 -11.23
C SER A 560 12.78 -14.11 -10.75
N VAL A 561 12.08 -15.21 -11.07
CA VAL A 561 12.39 -16.56 -10.58
C VAL A 561 12.78 -17.52 -11.70
N PHE A 562 12.11 -17.46 -12.85
CA PHE A 562 12.46 -18.18 -14.08
C PHE A 562 11.96 -17.41 -15.32
N PRO A 563 12.62 -17.52 -16.49
CA PRO A 563 12.17 -16.83 -17.70
C PRO A 563 10.83 -17.41 -18.16
N CYS A 564 9.81 -16.57 -18.37
CA CYS A 564 8.46 -17.04 -18.65
C CYS A 564 7.58 -16.01 -19.38
N TYR A 565 6.43 -16.44 -19.88
CA TYR A 565 5.38 -15.56 -20.39
C TYR A 565 4.58 -15.00 -19.20
N ASP A 566 5.07 -13.94 -18.56
CA ASP A 566 4.59 -13.49 -17.26
C ASP A 566 3.43 -12.48 -17.37
N GLU A 567 2.37 -12.90 -18.06
CA GLU A 567 1.09 -12.20 -18.16
C GLU A 567 -0.05 -13.15 -17.78
N PRO A 568 -1.12 -12.67 -17.10
CA PRO A 568 -2.21 -13.52 -16.65
C PRO A 568 -2.96 -14.25 -17.79
N SER A 569 -2.87 -13.73 -19.03
CA SER A 569 -3.48 -14.35 -20.21
C SER A 569 -2.75 -15.60 -20.73
N TYR A 570 -1.43 -15.73 -20.50
CA TYR A 570 -0.61 -16.82 -21.04
C TYR A 570 -0.63 -18.06 -20.12
N LYS A 571 -1.83 -18.62 -19.91
CA LYS A 571 -1.98 -19.85 -19.15
C LYS A 571 -1.20 -21.02 -19.77
N ALA A 572 -0.59 -21.84 -18.93
CA ALA A 572 0.12 -23.06 -19.30
C ALA A 572 -0.06 -24.17 -18.25
N THR A 573 0.49 -25.35 -18.54
CA THR A 573 0.70 -26.41 -17.54
C THR A 573 2.13 -26.35 -17.00
N PHE A 574 2.34 -26.67 -15.73
CA PHE A 574 3.65 -26.66 -15.08
C PHE A 574 3.97 -28.05 -14.52
N ASN A 575 5.17 -28.53 -14.85
CA ASN A 575 5.79 -29.73 -14.29
C ASN A 575 6.93 -29.29 -13.38
N VAL A 576 6.69 -29.27 -12.06
CA VAL A 576 7.63 -28.72 -11.08
C VAL A 576 8.46 -29.84 -10.43
N LYS A 577 9.78 -29.65 -10.39
CA LYS A 577 10.71 -30.48 -9.64
C LYS A 577 11.66 -29.62 -8.83
N ILE A 578 11.76 -29.87 -7.52
CA ILE A 578 12.61 -29.11 -6.60
C ILE A 578 13.61 -30.06 -5.94
N ARG A 579 14.90 -29.76 -6.07
CA ARG A 579 15.93 -30.32 -5.20
C ARG A 579 16.09 -29.41 -3.98
N HIS A 580 15.98 -30.00 -2.79
CA HIS A 580 16.14 -29.32 -1.51
C HIS A 580 17.00 -30.17 -0.57
N ARG A 581 17.40 -29.62 0.57
CA ARG A 581 18.11 -30.36 1.63
C ARG A 581 17.13 -31.30 2.34
N SER A 582 17.57 -32.48 2.74
CA SER A 582 16.69 -33.55 3.24
C SER A 582 16.07 -33.29 4.62
N GLU A 583 16.59 -32.33 5.37
CA GLU A 583 15.98 -31.80 6.60
C GLU A 583 14.72 -30.97 6.35
N TYR A 584 14.51 -30.48 5.12
CA TYR A 584 13.36 -29.69 4.71
C TYR A 584 12.36 -30.48 3.85
N ARG A 585 11.13 -29.99 3.74
CA ARG A 585 10.10 -30.45 2.80
C ARG A 585 9.81 -29.36 1.78
N ALA A 586 9.81 -29.71 0.49
CA ALA A 586 9.21 -28.88 -0.55
C ALA A 586 7.69 -29.14 -0.66
N LEU A 587 6.93 -28.06 -0.81
CA LEU A 587 5.51 -28.02 -1.20
C LEU A 587 5.39 -27.25 -2.52
N SER A 588 4.34 -27.52 -3.30
CA SER A 588 3.95 -26.73 -4.49
C SER A 588 2.45 -26.84 -4.73
N ASN A 589 1.92 -26.26 -5.81
CA ASN A 589 0.50 -26.27 -6.18
C ASN A 589 -0.13 -27.67 -6.18
N MET A 590 0.58 -28.66 -6.73
CA MET A 590 0.13 -30.05 -6.86
C MET A 590 0.71 -30.97 -5.77
N PRO A 591 0.16 -32.18 -5.57
CA PRO A 591 0.78 -33.20 -4.72
C PRO A 591 2.18 -33.62 -5.23
N ALA A 592 3.04 -34.06 -4.32
CA ALA A 592 4.28 -34.74 -4.69
C ALA A 592 3.96 -36.17 -5.17
N ILE A 593 4.37 -36.51 -6.39
CA ILE A 593 4.17 -37.84 -7.01
C ILE A 593 5.41 -38.74 -6.89
N ASN A 594 6.58 -38.14 -6.65
CA ASN A 594 7.84 -38.86 -6.43
C ASN A 594 8.75 -38.02 -5.52
N SER A 595 9.54 -38.67 -4.67
CA SER A 595 10.57 -38.02 -3.86
C SER A 595 11.76 -38.96 -3.69
N VAL A 596 12.95 -38.53 -4.09
CA VAL A 596 14.16 -39.35 -4.14
C VAL A 596 15.27 -38.67 -3.36
N THR A 597 15.77 -39.32 -2.31
CA THR A 597 16.86 -38.81 -1.47
C THR A 597 18.20 -39.44 -1.88
N VAL A 598 19.22 -38.61 -2.08
CA VAL A 598 20.58 -39.00 -2.47
C VAL A 598 21.59 -38.17 -1.67
N GLY A 599 22.18 -38.78 -0.64
CA GLY A 599 22.98 -38.05 0.34
C GLY A 599 22.09 -37.12 1.17
N ASP A 600 22.56 -35.88 1.38
CA ASP A 600 21.87 -34.85 2.18
C ASP A 600 20.80 -34.06 1.38
N TYR A 601 20.47 -34.52 0.17
CA TYR A 601 19.54 -33.84 -0.74
C TYR A 601 18.37 -34.74 -1.14
N THR A 602 17.19 -34.14 -1.21
CA THR A 602 15.96 -34.77 -1.70
C THR A 602 15.46 -34.04 -2.94
N GLU A 603 15.20 -34.79 -4.00
CA GLU A 603 14.52 -34.32 -5.20
C GLU A 603 13.04 -34.69 -5.12
N THR A 604 12.17 -33.69 -4.99
CA THR A 604 10.71 -33.85 -4.97
C THR A 604 10.14 -33.42 -6.31
N THR A 605 9.36 -34.30 -6.94
CA THR A 605 8.63 -34.05 -8.20
C THR A 605 7.13 -33.96 -7.89
N PHE A 606 6.50 -32.89 -8.35
CA PHE A 606 5.06 -32.67 -8.20
C PHE A 606 4.29 -33.13 -9.45
N ASP A 607 2.99 -33.37 -9.30
CA ASP A 607 2.10 -33.67 -10.43
C ASP A 607 1.97 -32.47 -11.38
N THR A 608 1.55 -32.71 -12.61
CA THR A 608 1.31 -31.65 -13.61
C THR A 608 0.15 -30.75 -13.19
N THR A 609 0.35 -29.44 -13.16
CA THR A 609 -0.75 -28.49 -12.87
C THR A 609 -1.84 -28.54 -13.96
N PRO A 610 -3.09 -28.12 -13.65
CA PRO A 610 -4.01 -27.70 -14.71
C PRO A 610 -3.47 -26.48 -15.48
N LEU A 611 -4.22 -26.06 -16.50
CA LEU A 611 -3.98 -24.85 -17.27
C LEU A 611 -4.18 -23.60 -16.37
N MET A 612 -3.09 -22.94 -15.98
CA MET A 612 -3.05 -21.83 -15.02
C MET A 612 -2.04 -20.76 -15.39
N SER A 613 -2.16 -19.56 -14.81
CA SER A 613 -1.29 -18.41 -15.08
C SER A 613 -0.02 -18.43 -14.22
N THR A 614 1.04 -17.75 -14.66
CA THR A 614 2.36 -17.73 -13.98
C THR A 614 2.29 -17.22 -12.53
N TYR A 615 1.52 -16.15 -12.28
CA TYR A 615 1.42 -15.50 -10.97
C TYR A 615 0.87 -16.40 -9.84
N LEU A 616 0.26 -17.53 -10.21
CA LEU A 616 -0.35 -18.51 -9.29
C LEU A 616 0.54 -19.72 -9.01
N LEU A 617 1.70 -19.84 -9.67
CA LEU A 617 2.67 -20.88 -9.40
C LEU A 617 3.34 -20.60 -8.05
N ALA A 618 3.42 -21.59 -7.18
CA ALA A 618 4.03 -21.42 -5.87
C ALA A 618 4.80 -22.66 -5.41
N PHE A 619 5.75 -22.42 -4.52
CA PHE A 619 6.45 -23.46 -3.78
C PHE A 619 7.05 -22.92 -2.49
N VAL A 620 7.08 -23.78 -1.46
CA VAL A 620 7.64 -23.46 -0.15
C VAL A 620 8.54 -24.59 0.31
N ILE A 621 9.75 -24.26 0.77
CA ILE A 621 10.75 -25.19 1.27
C ILE A 621 10.99 -24.85 2.74
N SER A 622 10.52 -25.71 3.64
CA SER A 622 10.52 -25.46 5.10
C SER A 622 10.54 -26.76 5.92
N ASP A 623 10.81 -26.68 7.22
CA ASP A 623 10.74 -27.79 8.19
C ASP A 623 9.42 -27.79 9.00
N PHE A 624 8.43 -27.06 8.47
CA PHE A 624 7.09 -26.89 9.05
C PHE A 624 6.37 -28.22 9.27
N LYS A 625 5.55 -28.22 10.32
CA LYS A 625 4.64 -29.32 10.65
C LYS A 625 3.27 -29.05 10.04
N THR A 626 2.40 -30.05 10.04
CA THR A 626 1.05 -29.93 9.48
C THR A 626 -0.01 -30.60 10.35
N LEU A 627 -1.21 -30.02 10.38
CA LEU A 627 -2.46 -30.73 10.69
C LEU A 627 -3.21 -30.98 9.39
N SER A 628 -3.89 -32.13 9.28
CA SER A 628 -4.65 -32.51 8.09
C SER A 628 -6.01 -33.14 8.40
N HIS A 629 -6.91 -33.09 7.42
CA HIS A 629 -8.24 -33.68 7.45
C HIS A 629 -8.60 -34.32 6.10
N GLU A 630 -9.64 -35.17 6.08
CA GLU A 630 -10.16 -35.84 4.87
C GLU A 630 -9.08 -36.51 4.01
N SER A 631 -8.30 -37.42 4.63
CA SER A 631 -7.25 -38.19 3.95
C SER A 631 -6.22 -37.31 3.23
N ASP A 632 -5.74 -36.27 3.92
CA ASP A 632 -4.82 -35.25 3.42
C ASP A 632 -5.36 -34.36 2.27
N ARG A 633 -6.68 -34.36 2.00
CA ARG A 633 -7.32 -33.38 1.09
C ARG A 633 -7.16 -31.95 1.62
N PHE A 634 -7.27 -31.75 2.92
CA PHE A 634 -7.14 -30.45 3.58
C PHE A 634 -5.96 -30.46 4.54
N ARG A 635 -5.06 -29.48 4.42
CA ARG A 635 -3.86 -29.39 5.26
C ARG A 635 -3.55 -27.94 5.61
N VAL A 636 -3.12 -27.71 6.85
CA VAL A 636 -2.55 -26.43 7.27
C VAL A 636 -1.14 -26.65 7.77
N PHE A 637 -0.19 -25.86 7.28
CA PHE A 637 1.24 -25.93 7.59
C PHE A 637 1.69 -24.72 8.40
N ALA A 638 2.51 -24.95 9.43
CA ALA A 638 3.07 -23.90 10.27
C ALA A 638 4.37 -24.36 10.97
N ALA A 639 5.07 -23.41 11.60
CA ALA A 639 6.15 -23.69 12.55
C ALA A 639 5.70 -24.69 13.64
N GLU A 640 6.63 -25.51 14.14
CA GLU A 640 6.32 -26.61 15.07
C GLU A 640 5.67 -26.15 16.38
N SER A 641 6.06 -24.97 16.89
CA SER A 641 5.46 -24.31 18.05
C SER A 641 4.06 -23.71 17.82
N LYS A 642 3.59 -23.70 16.56
CA LYS A 642 2.35 -23.03 16.13
C LYS A 642 1.32 -23.97 15.53
N VAL A 643 1.76 -25.11 14.97
CA VAL A 643 0.91 -26.06 14.24
C VAL A 643 -0.30 -26.57 15.05
N ALA A 644 -0.20 -26.70 16.38
CA ALA A 644 -1.32 -27.13 17.21
C ALA A 644 -2.50 -26.13 17.22
N HIS A 645 -2.23 -24.86 16.90
CA HIS A 645 -3.20 -23.76 16.93
C HIS A 645 -3.88 -23.51 15.55
N THR A 646 -3.57 -24.33 14.53
CA THR A 646 -4.21 -24.21 13.20
C THR A 646 -5.51 -24.99 13.06
N GLY A 647 -5.95 -25.70 14.11
CA GLY A 647 -7.14 -26.56 14.07
C GLY A 647 -8.42 -25.85 13.62
N TYR A 648 -8.64 -24.61 14.07
CA TYR A 648 -9.77 -23.79 13.63
C TYR A 648 -9.69 -23.46 12.14
N ALA A 649 -8.51 -23.07 11.63
CA ALA A 649 -8.30 -22.80 10.21
C ALA A 649 -8.51 -24.05 9.34
N LEU A 650 -8.10 -25.22 9.81
CA LEU A 650 -8.30 -26.51 9.13
C LEU A 650 -9.78 -26.93 9.07
N GLU A 651 -10.54 -26.72 10.15
CA GLU A 651 -11.99 -26.96 10.15
C GLU A 651 -12.72 -25.98 9.22
N PHE A 652 -12.39 -24.69 9.33
CA PHE A 652 -13.03 -23.64 8.55
C PHE A 652 -12.75 -23.79 7.05
N LEU A 653 -11.52 -24.15 6.66
CA LEU A 653 -11.12 -24.53 5.30
C LEU A 653 -12.09 -25.55 4.68
N GLY A 654 -12.31 -26.67 5.36
CA GLY A 654 -13.17 -27.74 4.83
C GLY A 654 -14.63 -27.28 4.70
N ASN A 655 -15.12 -26.48 5.64
CA ASN A 655 -16.49 -25.98 5.65
C ASN A 655 -16.72 -24.89 4.58
N SER A 656 -15.81 -23.92 4.43
CA SER A 656 -15.87 -22.91 3.37
C SER A 656 -15.77 -23.54 1.99
N LEU A 657 -14.82 -24.46 1.75
CA LEU A 657 -14.69 -25.08 0.43
C LEU A 657 -15.95 -25.86 0.04
N ARG A 658 -16.51 -26.68 0.95
CA ARG A 658 -17.79 -27.39 0.69
C ARG A 658 -18.94 -26.44 0.38
N THR A 659 -18.96 -25.27 1.03
CA THR A 659 -20.04 -24.28 0.85
C THR A 659 -19.89 -23.53 -0.48
N LEU A 660 -18.67 -23.19 -0.88
CA LEU A 660 -18.33 -22.66 -2.20
C LEU A 660 -18.62 -23.68 -3.33
N GLU A 661 -18.21 -24.95 -3.16
CA GLU A 661 -18.48 -26.03 -4.11
C GLU A 661 -19.99 -26.22 -4.37
N ASN A 662 -20.80 -26.14 -3.30
CA ASN A 662 -22.26 -26.20 -3.38
C ASN A 662 -22.85 -24.94 -4.04
N PHE A 663 -22.37 -23.74 -3.66
CA PHE A 663 -22.86 -22.47 -4.20
C PHE A 663 -22.60 -22.35 -5.71
N PHE A 664 -21.38 -22.68 -6.17
CA PHE A 664 -20.98 -22.62 -7.59
C PHE A 664 -21.44 -23.82 -8.41
N GLY A 665 -22.11 -24.81 -7.79
CA GLY A 665 -22.54 -26.05 -8.45
C GLY A 665 -21.37 -26.81 -9.09
N ARG A 666 -20.17 -26.68 -8.51
CA ARG A 666 -18.90 -27.05 -9.13
C ARG A 666 -17.89 -27.47 -8.06
N GLN A 667 -17.46 -28.73 -8.13
CA GLN A 667 -16.40 -29.26 -7.27
C GLN A 667 -15.06 -28.55 -7.53
N TYR A 668 -14.23 -28.46 -6.49
CA TYR A 668 -12.87 -27.96 -6.57
C TYR A 668 -11.99 -28.87 -7.45
N GLN A 669 -11.05 -28.27 -8.17
CA GLN A 669 -10.41 -28.88 -9.34
C GLN A 669 -9.12 -29.64 -8.99
N LEU A 670 -8.49 -29.36 -7.84
CA LEU A 670 -7.24 -30.01 -7.42
C LEU A 670 -7.49 -31.09 -6.34
N PRO A 671 -6.65 -32.13 -6.25
CA PRO A 671 -6.82 -33.21 -5.27
C PRO A 671 -6.56 -32.80 -3.80
N LYS A 672 -5.99 -31.62 -3.54
CA LYS A 672 -5.67 -31.11 -2.20
C LYS A 672 -5.77 -29.58 -2.13
N VAL A 673 -5.99 -29.04 -0.94
CA VAL A 673 -5.77 -27.63 -0.59
C VAL A 673 -4.83 -27.56 0.61
N ASP A 674 -3.69 -26.89 0.42
CA ASP A 674 -2.76 -26.52 1.50
C ASP A 674 -2.95 -25.04 1.84
N LEU A 675 -3.05 -24.71 3.13
CA LEU A 675 -2.79 -23.37 3.65
C LEU A 675 -1.44 -23.38 4.37
N ILE A 676 -0.65 -22.31 4.27
CA ILE A 676 0.65 -22.23 4.95
C ILE A 676 0.88 -20.88 5.63
N ALA A 677 1.25 -20.95 6.92
CA ALA A 677 1.51 -19.81 7.80
C ALA A 677 2.95 -19.31 7.66
N ILE A 678 3.17 -18.36 6.75
CA ILE A 678 4.47 -17.71 6.53
C ILE A 678 4.67 -16.59 7.58
N PRO A 679 5.81 -16.53 8.29
CA PRO A 679 6.09 -15.46 9.26
C PRO A 679 6.15 -14.09 8.58
N ASP A 680 7.00 -13.95 7.56
CA ASP A 680 7.23 -12.72 6.82
C ASP A 680 6.46 -12.78 5.49
N PHE A 681 5.28 -12.16 5.42
CA PHE A 681 4.45 -12.16 4.21
C PHE A 681 3.93 -10.74 3.92
N ALA A 682 4.10 -10.25 2.69
CA ALA A 682 3.78 -8.86 2.32
C ALA A 682 2.29 -8.53 2.50
N MET A 683 1.43 -9.36 1.92
CA MET A 683 -0.02 -9.20 1.91
C MET A 683 -0.68 -9.86 3.15
N GLY A 684 -2.01 -10.01 3.14
CA GLY A 684 -2.72 -10.84 4.12
C GLY A 684 -2.53 -12.32 3.82
N ALA A 685 -2.91 -12.71 2.60
CA ALA A 685 -2.66 -14.01 1.99
C ALA A 685 -2.49 -13.85 0.46
N MET A 686 -2.48 -14.95 -0.29
CA MET A 686 -2.30 -15.04 -1.75
C MET A 686 -2.80 -16.40 -2.24
N GLU A 687 -3.59 -16.41 -3.33
CA GLU A 687 -4.46 -17.54 -3.68
C GLU A 687 -3.78 -18.73 -4.40
N ASN A 688 -2.45 -18.84 -4.34
CA ASN A 688 -1.68 -19.70 -5.25
C ASN A 688 -2.29 -21.11 -5.35
N TRP A 689 -2.66 -21.55 -6.56
CA TRP A 689 -3.70 -22.57 -6.72
C TRP A 689 -3.34 -23.89 -6.02
N GLY A 690 -3.99 -24.20 -4.90
CA GLY A 690 -3.75 -25.39 -4.08
C GLY A 690 -2.65 -25.27 -3.02
N LEU A 691 -1.90 -24.17 -2.96
CA LEU A 691 -0.92 -23.85 -1.91
C LEU A 691 -1.04 -22.36 -1.52
N ILE A 692 -2.05 -22.07 -0.72
CA ILE A 692 -2.44 -20.70 -0.34
C ILE A 692 -1.53 -20.24 0.80
N THR A 693 -0.81 -19.14 0.60
CA THR A 693 0.16 -18.60 1.57
C THR A 693 -0.47 -17.47 2.39
N PHE A 694 -0.40 -17.54 3.71
CA PHE A 694 -0.94 -16.53 4.64
C PHE A 694 0.18 -15.96 5.51
N ARG A 695 0.06 -14.70 5.96
CA ARG A 695 0.82 -14.22 7.12
C ARG A 695 0.39 -14.99 8.38
N GLU A 696 1.33 -15.47 9.20
CA GLU A 696 1.09 -16.42 10.31
C GLU A 696 -0.17 -16.10 11.14
N GLN A 697 -0.35 -14.84 11.55
CA GLN A 697 -1.47 -14.40 12.40
C GLN A 697 -2.87 -14.70 11.84
N TYR A 698 -3.02 -15.00 10.55
CA TYR A 698 -4.28 -15.34 9.90
C TYR A 698 -4.56 -16.84 9.79
N LEU A 699 -3.73 -17.70 10.41
CA LEU A 699 -4.00 -19.14 10.56
C LEU A 699 -3.89 -19.66 12.00
N ILE A 700 -3.49 -18.81 12.96
CA ILE A 700 -3.23 -19.20 14.37
C ILE A 700 -4.39 -18.78 15.28
N TYR A 701 -5.06 -19.77 15.88
CA TYR A 701 -6.15 -19.59 16.84
C TYR A 701 -5.86 -20.30 18.16
N GLU A 702 -5.93 -19.56 19.26
CA GLU A 702 -5.81 -20.07 20.62
C GLU A 702 -6.99 -19.60 21.48
N GLU A 703 -7.75 -20.55 22.03
CA GLU A 703 -8.94 -20.27 22.82
C GLU A 703 -8.60 -19.44 24.08
N GLY A 704 -9.41 -18.42 24.37
CA GLY A 704 -9.15 -17.47 25.46
C GLY A 704 -7.99 -16.47 25.21
N VAL A 705 -7.25 -16.58 24.10
CA VAL A 705 -6.13 -15.68 23.75
C VAL A 705 -6.42 -14.90 22.46
N THR A 706 -6.83 -15.59 21.40
CA THR A 706 -7.14 -14.98 20.10
C THR A 706 -8.45 -14.19 20.17
N THR A 707 -8.42 -12.91 19.80
CA THR A 707 -9.61 -12.05 19.89
C THR A 707 -10.72 -12.49 18.93
N ALA A 708 -11.98 -12.19 19.23
CA ALA A 708 -13.10 -12.48 18.34
C ALA A 708 -12.93 -11.86 16.94
N ARG A 709 -12.36 -10.64 16.85
CA ARG A 709 -12.04 -10.01 15.56
C ARG A 709 -10.93 -10.77 14.82
N THR A 710 -9.92 -11.29 15.53
CA THR A 710 -8.88 -12.12 14.92
C THR A 710 -9.44 -13.47 14.45
N LYS A 711 -10.33 -14.11 15.23
CA LYS A 711 -11.06 -15.32 14.80
C LYS A 711 -11.87 -15.07 13.53
N GLN A 712 -12.55 -13.92 13.47
CA GLN A 712 -13.27 -13.50 12.27
C GLN A 712 -12.32 -13.27 11.09
N ASN A 713 -11.22 -12.51 11.26
CA ASN A 713 -10.25 -12.27 10.19
C ASN A 713 -9.66 -13.57 9.61
N ILE A 714 -9.46 -14.60 10.43
CA ILE A 714 -9.02 -15.94 9.97
C ILE A 714 -10.08 -16.56 9.05
N ALA A 715 -11.35 -16.54 9.47
CA ALA A 715 -12.47 -17.10 8.71
C ALA A 715 -12.78 -16.34 7.42
N ASP A 716 -12.89 -15.02 7.50
CA ASP A 716 -13.10 -14.11 6.37
C ASP A 716 -12.00 -14.31 5.32
N LEU A 717 -10.72 -14.26 5.71
CA LEU A 717 -9.61 -14.40 4.75
C LEU A 717 -9.53 -15.81 4.16
N ILE A 718 -9.71 -16.89 4.94
CA ILE A 718 -9.79 -18.25 4.38
C ILE A 718 -10.88 -18.35 3.31
N THR A 719 -12.03 -17.71 3.52
CA THR A 719 -13.11 -17.68 2.52
C THR A 719 -12.78 -16.83 1.29
N HIS A 720 -12.10 -15.68 1.45
CA HIS A 720 -11.60 -14.85 0.34
C HIS A 720 -10.67 -15.68 -0.57
N GLU A 721 -9.61 -16.26 0.00
CA GLU A 721 -8.64 -17.08 -0.73
C GLU A 721 -9.28 -18.31 -1.40
N LEU A 722 -10.21 -18.99 -0.72
CA LEU A 722 -10.90 -20.15 -1.29
C LEU A 722 -11.87 -19.77 -2.43
N THR A 723 -12.38 -18.54 -2.45
CA THR A 723 -13.19 -18.06 -3.58
C THR A 723 -12.36 -17.93 -4.84
N HIS A 724 -11.10 -17.49 -4.71
CA HIS A 724 -10.21 -17.29 -5.85
C HIS A 724 -9.89 -18.56 -6.64
N MET A 725 -10.05 -19.74 -6.03
CA MET A 725 -10.00 -21.03 -6.70
C MET A 725 -10.90 -21.10 -7.96
N TRP A 726 -12.00 -20.35 -7.97
CA TRP A 726 -12.86 -20.15 -9.13
C TRP A 726 -12.64 -18.78 -9.81
N PHE A 727 -12.57 -17.69 -9.04
CA PHE A 727 -12.42 -16.30 -9.53
C PHE A 727 -10.97 -15.80 -9.39
N GLY A 728 -10.16 -15.94 -10.43
CA GLY A 728 -8.71 -15.70 -10.37
C GLY A 728 -7.96 -16.92 -10.89
N ASN A 729 -8.19 -18.10 -10.30
CA ASN A 729 -7.45 -19.31 -10.65
C ASN A 729 -8.04 -20.04 -11.86
N GLU A 730 -9.23 -20.63 -11.71
CA GLU A 730 -9.89 -21.31 -12.83
C GLU A 730 -10.27 -20.31 -13.94
N VAL A 731 -10.91 -19.19 -13.55
CA VAL A 731 -11.33 -18.11 -14.46
C VAL A 731 -10.52 -16.86 -14.15
N THR A 732 -9.46 -16.61 -14.91
CA THR A 732 -8.47 -15.54 -14.64
C THR A 732 -8.77 -14.28 -15.45
N PRO A 733 -8.65 -13.05 -14.90
CA PRO A 733 -8.67 -11.82 -15.70
C PRO A 733 -7.75 -11.90 -16.95
N GLU A 734 -8.25 -11.48 -18.12
CA GLU A 734 -7.46 -11.44 -19.36
C GLU A 734 -6.29 -10.44 -19.26
N TRP A 735 -6.48 -9.37 -18.49
CA TRP A 735 -5.44 -8.46 -18.04
C TRP A 735 -5.84 -7.85 -16.69
N TRP A 736 -4.88 -7.26 -15.97
CA TRP A 736 -5.06 -6.63 -14.65
C TRP A 736 -6.13 -5.53 -14.62
N THR A 737 -6.50 -4.97 -15.77
CA THR A 737 -7.68 -4.09 -15.94
C THR A 737 -8.97 -4.67 -15.41
N TYR A 738 -9.10 -6.00 -15.41
CA TYR A 738 -10.29 -6.71 -14.93
C TYR A 738 -10.03 -7.43 -13.59
N LEU A 739 -9.01 -7.03 -12.82
CA LEU A 739 -8.66 -7.60 -11.51
C LEU A 739 -9.85 -7.63 -10.53
N TRP A 740 -10.79 -6.69 -10.64
CA TRP A 740 -12.02 -6.67 -9.85
C TRP A 740 -12.94 -7.90 -10.08
N LEU A 741 -12.80 -8.62 -11.20
CA LEU A 741 -13.48 -9.90 -11.43
C LEU A 741 -12.89 -11.04 -10.58
N SER A 742 -11.67 -10.87 -10.06
CA SER A 742 -11.09 -11.70 -9.01
C SER A 742 -11.51 -11.14 -7.64
N GLU A 743 -10.99 -9.95 -7.31
CA GLU A 743 -10.98 -9.41 -5.95
C GLU A 743 -12.33 -8.90 -5.44
N GLY A 744 -13.17 -8.38 -6.34
CA GLY A 744 -14.51 -7.92 -5.99
C GLY A 744 -15.45 -9.09 -5.69
N PHE A 745 -15.24 -10.23 -6.35
CA PHE A 745 -15.98 -11.46 -6.07
C PHE A 745 -15.47 -12.18 -4.83
N ALA A 746 -14.15 -12.28 -4.65
CA ALA A 746 -13.56 -12.81 -3.42
C ALA A 746 -14.02 -12.02 -2.18
N ARG A 747 -13.96 -10.68 -2.21
CA ARG A 747 -14.47 -9.82 -1.12
C ARG A 747 -15.99 -9.86 -0.94
N TYR A 748 -16.77 -10.20 -1.97
CA TYR A 748 -18.21 -10.45 -1.81
C TYR A 748 -18.47 -11.81 -1.12
N PHE A 749 -17.77 -12.86 -1.56
CA PHE A 749 -17.97 -14.21 -1.03
C PHE A 749 -17.32 -14.44 0.34
N GLU A 750 -16.25 -13.71 0.68
CA GLU A 750 -15.70 -13.51 2.04
C GLU A 750 -16.84 -13.33 3.06
N TYR A 751 -17.69 -12.32 2.83
CA TYR A 751 -18.82 -12.02 3.72
C TYR A 751 -20.00 -12.98 3.50
N PHE A 752 -20.32 -13.35 2.25
CA PHE A 752 -21.46 -14.24 1.97
C PHE A 752 -21.28 -15.62 2.62
N ILE A 753 -20.21 -16.34 2.31
CA ILE A 753 -20.02 -17.73 2.74
C ILE A 753 -19.75 -17.78 4.25
N THR A 754 -18.93 -16.87 4.79
CA THR A 754 -18.70 -16.80 6.24
C THR A 754 -20.01 -16.49 6.99
N SER A 755 -20.93 -15.69 6.43
CA SER A 755 -22.27 -15.49 7.03
C SER A 755 -23.16 -16.73 7.06
N GLN A 756 -22.91 -17.73 6.20
CA GLN A 756 -23.62 -19.02 6.24
C GLN A 756 -23.04 -19.97 7.30
N LEU A 757 -21.74 -19.84 7.61
CA LEU A 757 -21.02 -20.69 8.56
C LEU A 757 -21.08 -20.16 10.00
N GLU A 758 -21.00 -18.84 10.18
CA GLU A 758 -21.04 -18.15 11.47
C GLU A 758 -22.18 -17.09 11.49
N PRO A 759 -23.45 -17.52 11.37
CA PRO A 759 -24.60 -16.62 11.15
C PRO A 759 -24.84 -15.60 12.28
N THR A 760 -24.31 -15.85 13.49
CA THR A 760 -24.43 -14.92 14.63
C THR A 760 -23.50 -13.70 14.56
N TRP A 761 -22.60 -13.62 13.56
CA TRP A 761 -21.62 -12.52 13.47
C TRP A 761 -22.13 -11.25 12.78
N ASN A 762 -23.36 -11.25 12.23
CA ASN A 762 -23.98 -10.09 11.59
C ASN A 762 -23.10 -9.45 10.50
N LEU A 763 -22.48 -10.30 9.67
CA LEU A 763 -21.49 -9.91 8.68
C LEU A 763 -22.05 -8.95 7.62
N TRP A 764 -23.33 -9.01 7.27
CA TRP A 764 -23.92 -8.06 6.32
C TRP A 764 -24.04 -6.65 6.86
N GLN A 765 -24.32 -6.51 8.16
CA GLN A 765 -24.28 -5.23 8.86
C GLN A 765 -22.83 -4.71 8.94
N GLN A 766 -21.85 -5.60 9.18
CA GLN A 766 -20.43 -5.25 9.10
C GLN A 766 -20.01 -4.82 7.67
N PHE A 767 -20.52 -5.47 6.61
CA PHE A 767 -20.19 -5.16 5.22
C PHE A 767 -20.52 -3.71 4.85
N ILE A 768 -21.63 -3.16 5.38
CA ILE A 768 -21.99 -1.75 5.17
C ILE A 768 -20.90 -0.81 5.68
N VAL A 769 -20.35 -1.07 6.86
CA VAL A 769 -19.32 -0.21 7.48
C VAL A 769 -17.94 -0.48 6.87
N ASN A 770 -17.54 -1.75 6.79
CA ASN A 770 -16.19 -2.16 6.40
C ASN A 770 -15.93 -2.02 4.89
N ASN A 771 -16.95 -2.22 4.04
CA ASN A 771 -16.82 -2.14 2.59
C ASN A 771 -17.50 -0.89 2.03
N VAL A 772 -18.83 -0.75 2.21
CA VAL A 772 -19.60 0.30 1.53
C VAL A 772 -19.19 1.69 2.00
N HIS A 773 -19.17 1.96 3.32
CA HIS A 773 -18.82 3.27 3.86
C HIS A 773 -17.35 3.63 3.65
N TRP A 774 -16.44 2.65 3.76
CA TRP A 774 -15.01 2.84 3.48
C TRP A 774 -14.77 3.22 2.03
N ALA A 775 -15.31 2.47 1.07
CA ALA A 775 -15.22 2.79 -0.35
C ALA A 775 -15.83 4.17 -0.65
N LEU A 776 -17.06 4.45 -0.18
CA LEU A 776 -17.68 5.77 -0.33
C LEU A 776 -16.90 6.92 0.36
N SER A 777 -15.94 6.64 1.23
CA SER A 777 -15.07 7.66 1.83
C SER A 777 -13.76 7.89 1.05
N LYS A 778 -13.35 6.95 0.19
CA LYS A 778 -12.16 7.05 -0.66
C LYS A 778 -12.51 7.47 -2.09
N ASP A 779 -13.64 7.00 -2.59
CA ASP A 779 -14.19 7.26 -3.93
C ASP A 779 -14.85 8.66 -4.05
N SER A 780 -14.79 9.48 -2.99
CA SER A 780 -15.34 10.85 -2.95
C SER A 780 -14.34 11.96 -3.28
N HIS A 781 -13.10 11.63 -3.63
CA HIS A 781 -12.10 12.63 -4.05
C HIS A 781 -12.30 13.05 -5.53
N SER A 782 -11.64 14.12 -5.98
CA SER A 782 -11.73 14.56 -7.39
C SER A 782 -11.15 13.50 -8.34
N SER A 783 -9.90 13.10 -8.07
CA SER A 783 -9.10 12.14 -8.80
C SER A 783 -9.18 10.78 -8.10
N VAL A 784 -9.99 9.90 -8.68
CA VAL A 784 -10.16 8.50 -8.30
C VAL A 784 -10.31 7.70 -9.59
N ARG A 785 -9.94 6.42 -9.58
CA ARG A 785 -9.96 5.56 -10.78
C ARG A 785 -11.28 4.79 -10.95
N PRO A 786 -11.67 4.43 -12.18
CA PRO A 786 -12.71 3.42 -12.44
C PRO A 786 -12.26 2.01 -12.00
N MET A 787 -13.20 1.05 -11.94
CA MET A 787 -12.89 -0.37 -11.65
C MET A 787 -12.12 -1.01 -12.81
N ASN A 788 -12.54 -0.73 -14.04
CA ASN A 788 -11.79 -1.04 -15.26
C ASN A 788 -10.71 0.03 -15.47
N TYR A 789 -9.50 -0.16 -14.92
CA TYR A 789 -8.37 0.75 -15.10
C TYR A 789 -7.21 0.06 -15.85
N TYR A 790 -6.73 0.66 -16.94
CA TYR A 790 -5.72 0.06 -17.80
C TYR A 790 -4.34 0.68 -17.59
N ALA A 791 -3.34 -0.17 -17.34
CA ALA A 791 -1.93 0.15 -17.23
C ALA A 791 -1.10 -1.04 -17.73
N THR A 792 0.17 -0.80 -18.10
CA THR A 792 1.14 -1.84 -18.47
C THR A 792 2.42 -1.81 -17.62
N ASP A 793 2.72 -0.67 -17.00
CA ASP A 793 3.84 -0.46 -16.07
C ASP A 793 3.70 -1.32 -14.78
N PRO A 794 4.66 -2.22 -14.47
CA PRO A 794 4.64 -3.05 -13.26
C PRO A 794 4.45 -2.28 -11.95
N ALA A 795 5.00 -1.06 -11.82
CA ALA A 795 4.83 -0.26 -10.61
C ALA A 795 3.37 0.18 -10.42
N VAL A 796 2.67 0.48 -11.51
CA VAL A 796 1.25 0.85 -11.49
C VAL A 796 0.36 -0.38 -11.31
N LEU A 797 0.72 -1.52 -11.90
CA LEU A 797 0.00 -2.79 -11.73
C LEU A 797 -0.04 -3.22 -10.26
N ASN A 798 1.10 -3.18 -9.55
CA ASN A 798 1.14 -3.46 -8.11
C ASN A 798 0.42 -2.39 -7.25
N GLY A 799 0.10 -1.23 -7.82
CA GLY A 799 -0.76 -0.21 -7.20
C GLY A 799 -2.26 -0.46 -7.33
N LEU A 800 -2.71 -1.47 -8.08
CA LEU A 800 -4.14 -1.73 -8.33
C LEU A 800 -4.86 -2.45 -7.18
N TYR A 801 -4.15 -2.93 -6.16
CA TYR A 801 -4.68 -3.64 -4.98
C TYR A 801 -5.19 -2.67 -3.93
N ASP A 802 -6.09 -1.76 -4.35
CA ASP A 802 -6.67 -0.69 -3.53
C ASP A 802 -8.18 -0.91 -3.27
N TYR A 803 -8.80 0.06 -2.61
CA TYR A 803 -10.23 0.00 -2.25
C TYR A 803 -11.19 -0.14 -3.45
N VAL A 804 -10.74 0.10 -4.68
CA VAL A 804 -11.56 -0.01 -5.89
C VAL A 804 -11.78 -1.47 -6.27
N VAL A 805 -10.72 -2.29 -6.38
CA VAL A 805 -10.86 -3.71 -6.76
C VAL A 805 -11.48 -4.56 -5.65
N TYR A 806 -11.27 -4.20 -4.39
CA TYR A 806 -11.90 -4.84 -3.24
C TYR A 806 -13.26 -4.20 -2.88
N GLN A 807 -13.27 -3.20 -1.99
CA GLN A 807 -14.48 -2.71 -1.31
C GLN A 807 -15.54 -2.12 -2.26
N LYS A 808 -15.14 -1.28 -3.23
CA LYS A 808 -16.06 -0.71 -4.22
C LYS A 808 -16.66 -1.79 -5.11
N SER A 809 -15.82 -2.67 -5.68
CA SER A 809 -16.28 -3.71 -6.59
C SER A 809 -17.22 -4.71 -5.91
N ALA A 810 -16.90 -5.16 -4.69
CA ALA A 810 -17.79 -6.01 -3.90
C ALA A 810 -19.12 -5.30 -3.58
N SER A 811 -19.09 -3.99 -3.33
CA SER A 811 -20.31 -3.19 -3.09
C SER A 811 -21.19 -3.08 -4.35
N VAL A 812 -20.58 -2.91 -5.53
CA VAL A 812 -21.30 -2.92 -6.82
C VAL A 812 -21.83 -4.32 -7.15
N ILE A 813 -21.08 -5.38 -6.87
CA ILE A 813 -21.54 -6.77 -7.03
C ILE A 813 -22.74 -7.06 -6.12
N ARG A 814 -22.69 -6.67 -4.83
CA ARG A 814 -23.84 -6.75 -3.91
C ARG A 814 -25.03 -5.96 -4.43
N MET A 815 -24.83 -4.73 -4.90
CA MET A 815 -25.91 -3.91 -5.48
C MET A 815 -26.61 -4.62 -6.64
N ILE A 816 -25.84 -5.14 -7.62
CA ILE A 816 -26.44 -5.83 -8.77
C ILE A 816 -27.11 -7.14 -8.35
N GLN A 817 -26.54 -7.92 -7.42
CA GLN A 817 -27.17 -9.12 -6.87
C GLN A 817 -28.54 -8.82 -6.23
N ASN A 818 -28.69 -7.67 -5.56
CA ASN A 818 -29.96 -7.23 -4.97
C ASN A 818 -30.93 -6.66 -6.02
N VAL A 819 -30.44 -6.17 -7.17
CA VAL A 819 -31.27 -5.77 -8.32
C VAL A 819 -31.87 -6.97 -9.06
N ILE A 820 -31.07 -8.00 -9.34
CA ILE A 820 -31.50 -9.14 -10.20
C ILE A 820 -32.11 -10.31 -9.42
N GLY A 821 -32.03 -10.29 -8.09
CA GLY A 821 -32.42 -11.38 -7.21
C GLY A 821 -31.33 -12.44 -7.04
N PHE A 822 -31.28 -13.06 -5.86
CA PHE A 822 -30.25 -14.02 -5.49
C PHE A 822 -30.21 -15.27 -6.39
N ASP A 823 -31.36 -15.89 -6.67
CA ASP A 823 -31.46 -17.09 -7.51
C ASP A 823 -30.96 -16.84 -8.93
N THR A 824 -31.24 -15.64 -9.48
CA THR A 824 -30.75 -15.19 -10.79
C THR A 824 -29.23 -15.03 -10.78
N PHE A 825 -28.70 -14.37 -9.74
CA PHE A 825 -27.26 -14.16 -9.54
C PHE A 825 -26.52 -15.50 -9.43
N GLN A 826 -26.99 -16.43 -8.60
CA GLN A 826 -26.35 -17.74 -8.43
C GLN A 826 -26.31 -18.52 -9.76
N GLN A 827 -27.42 -18.57 -10.51
CA GLN A 827 -27.47 -19.24 -11.81
C GLN A 827 -26.51 -18.62 -12.83
N ALA A 828 -26.46 -17.29 -12.90
CA ALA A 828 -25.54 -16.58 -13.78
C ALA A 828 -24.06 -16.82 -13.40
N ILE A 829 -23.71 -16.82 -12.11
CA ILE A 829 -22.34 -17.15 -11.66
C ILE A 829 -21.99 -18.61 -11.97
N ASN A 830 -22.91 -19.55 -11.77
CA ASN A 830 -22.72 -20.97 -12.09
C ASN A 830 -22.42 -21.19 -13.59
N ASP A 831 -23.12 -20.47 -14.48
CA ASP A 831 -22.97 -20.59 -15.93
C ASP A 831 -21.77 -19.78 -16.47
N TYR A 832 -21.45 -18.64 -15.87
CA TYR A 832 -20.23 -17.88 -16.11
C TYR A 832 -18.97 -18.71 -15.82
N LEU A 833 -18.86 -19.27 -14.60
CA LEU A 833 -17.72 -20.12 -14.23
C LEU A 833 -17.63 -21.37 -15.11
N ARG A 834 -18.77 -21.99 -15.44
CA ARG A 834 -18.81 -23.15 -16.35
C ARG A 834 -18.39 -22.82 -17.78
N SER A 835 -18.73 -21.64 -18.29
CA SER A 835 -18.41 -21.22 -19.68
C SER A 835 -17.00 -20.62 -19.84
N ARG A 836 -16.35 -20.20 -18.75
CA ARG A 836 -14.97 -19.70 -18.73
C ARG A 836 -13.96 -20.61 -18.02
N SER A 837 -14.35 -21.82 -17.62
CA SER A 837 -13.50 -22.83 -16.96
C SER A 837 -12.14 -23.01 -17.68
N TYR A 838 -11.03 -22.81 -16.94
CA TYR A 838 -9.64 -22.82 -17.42
C TYR A 838 -9.27 -21.76 -18.48
N LEU A 839 -10.15 -20.79 -18.76
CA LEU A 839 -9.90 -19.71 -19.71
C LEU A 839 -9.61 -18.38 -18.99
N THR A 840 -9.30 -17.35 -19.78
CA THR A 840 -9.28 -15.95 -19.36
C THR A 840 -10.70 -15.38 -19.26
N THR A 841 -10.87 -14.19 -18.69
CA THR A 841 -12.15 -13.47 -18.64
C THR A 841 -12.02 -11.96 -18.79
N ARG A 842 -13.09 -11.36 -19.30
CA ARG A 842 -13.38 -9.92 -19.33
C ARG A 842 -14.85 -9.70 -18.97
N PRO A 843 -15.28 -8.50 -18.53
CA PRO A 843 -16.59 -8.30 -17.90
C PRO A 843 -17.78 -8.71 -18.78
N GLN A 844 -17.66 -8.61 -20.10
CA GLN A 844 -18.74 -8.93 -21.04
C GLN A 844 -19.19 -10.41 -20.98
N TYR A 845 -18.34 -11.35 -20.53
CA TYR A 845 -18.75 -12.73 -20.30
C TYR A 845 -19.66 -12.88 -19.07
N LEU A 846 -19.40 -12.13 -18.01
CA LEU A 846 -20.26 -12.06 -16.82
C LEU A 846 -21.61 -11.42 -17.19
N TYR A 847 -21.57 -10.28 -17.89
CA TYR A 847 -22.78 -9.57 -18.32
C TYR A 847 -23.67 -10.45 -19.20
N THR A 848 -23.08 -11.18 -20.17
CA THR A 848 -23.80 -12.11 -21.05
C THR A 848 -24.49 -13.22 -20.25
N SER A 849 -23.85 -13.76 -19.21
CA SER A 849 -24.47 -14.81 -18.39
C SER A 849 -25.60 -14.26 -17.52
N ILE A 850 -25.44 -13.07 -16.92
CA ILE A 850 -26.52 -12.43 -16.15
C ILE A 850 -27.73 -12.07 -17.05
N GLU A 851 -27.49 -11.47 -18.22
CA GLU A 851 -28.54 -11.14 -19.21
C GLU A 851 -29.34 -12.39 -19.64
N LYS A 852 -28.68 -13.55 -19.75
CA LYS A 852 -29.27 -14.85 -20.11
C LYS A 852 -30.22 -15.43 -19.05
N PHE A 853 -30.02 -15.14 -17.76
CA PHE A 853 -30.89 -15.60 -16.67
C PHE A 853 -31.84 -14.51 -16.14
N ARG A 854 -31.74 -13.26 -16.61
CA ARG A 854 -32.50 -12.11 -16.12
C ARG A 854 -34.00 -12.38 -16.08
N THR A 855 -34.56 -12.31 -14.87
CA THR A 855 -36.00 -12.43 -14.56
C THR A 855 -36.70 -11.09 -14.32
N VAL A 856 -35.94 -10.00 -14.14
CA VAL A 856 -36.44 -8.65 -13.83
C VAL A 856 -36.34 -7.70 -15.03
N ASP A 857 -37.27 -6.75 -15.16
CA ASP A 857 -37.16 -5.68 -16.13
C ASP A 857 -36.09 -4.66 -15.70
N LEU A 858 -35.22 -4.27 -16.65
CA LEU A 858 -34.11 -3.33 -16.44
C LEU A 858 -34.19 -2.16 -17.44
N PRO A 859 -33.74 -0.95 -17.07
CA PRO A 859 -33.78 0.23 -17.95
C PRO A 859 -32.82 0.16 -19.14
N ALA A 860 -31.87 -0.78 -19.13
CA ALA A 860 -30.91 -1.06 -20.20
C ALA A 860 -30.42 -2.52 -20.08
N SER A 861 -29.53 -2.94 -20.98
CA SER A 861 -28.84 -4.23 -20.85
C SER A 861 -27.97 -4.26 -19.59
N VAL A 862 -27.69 -5.47 -19.07
CA VAL A 862 -26.84 -5.66 -17.89
C VAL A 862 -25.45 -5.05 -18.10
N GLU A 863 -24.90 -5.16 -19.31
CA GLU A 863 -23.63 -4.55 -19.72
C GLU A 863 -23.63 -3.03 -19.55
N VAL A 864 -24.63 -2.33 -20.10
CA VAL A 864 -24.75 -0.87 -20.01
C VAL A 864 -24.92 -0.39 -18.57
N ILE A 865 -25.64 -1.16 -17.73
CA ILE A 865 -25.81 -0.86 -16.32
C ILE A 865 -24.49 -1.06 -15.57
N PHE A 866 -23.85 -2.23 -15.67
CA PHE A 866 -22.57 -2.50 -15.00
C PHE A 866 -21.47 -1.53 -15.44
N GLU A 867 -21.31 -1.28 -16.74
CA GLU A 867 -20.25 -0.41 -17.25
C GLU A 867 -20.43 1.05 -16.81
N SER A 868 -21.65 1.50 -16.50
CA SER A 868 -21.85 2.82 -15.89
C SER A 868 -21.25 2.94 -14.48
N TRP A 869 -20.97 1.82 -13.80
CA TRP A 869 -20.25 1.77 -12.52
C TRP A 869 -18.79 1.37 -12.71
N ALA A 870 -18.51 0.41 -13.60
CA ALA A 870 -17.18 -0.16 -13.79
C ALA A 870 -16.22 0.76 -14.57
N ASN A 871 -16.73 1.55 -15.53
CA ASN A 871 -15.93 2.50 -16.32
C ASN A 871 -15.96 3.93 -15.76
N THR A 872 -16.70 4.19 -14.68
CA THR A 872 -16.93 5.54 -14.15
C THR A 872 -16.21 5.76 -12.81
N PRO A 873 -15.35 6.79 -12.68
CA PRO A 873 -14.73 7.16 -11.41
C PRO A 873 -15.73 7.86 -10.48
N GLY A 874 -15.63 7.59 -9.17
CA GLY A 874 -16.56 8.10 -8.17
C GLY A 874 -17.88 7.32 -8.11
N TYR A 875 -18.86 7.94 -7.45
CA TYR A 875 -20.22 7.43 -7.25
C TYR A 875 -21.23 8.60 -7.18
N PRO A 876 -22.55 8.36 -7.24
CA PRO A 876 -23.55 9.42 -7.17
C PRO A 876 -24.06 9.70 -5.74
N VAL A 877 -24.55 10.92 -5.53
CA VAL A 877 -25.54 11.24 -4.50
C VAL A 877 -26.91 11.39 -5.15
N VAL A 878 -27.90 10.71 -4.57
CA VAL A 878 -29.32 10.87 -4.90
C VAL A 878 -29.91 11.91 -3.98
N THR A 879 -30.35 13.04 -4.53
CA THR A 879 -31.05 14.09 -3.78
C THR A 879 -32.55 13.89 -3.92
N VAL A 880 -33.26 13.83 -2.79
CA VAL A 880 -34.67 13.47 -2.68
C VAL A 880 -35.46 14.66 -2.13
N SER A 881 -36.56 15.02 -2.78
CA SER A 881 -37.52 16.01 -2.30
C SER A 881 -38.94 15.44 -2.31
N ILE A 882 -39.70 15.72 -1.25
CA ILE A 882 -41.08 15.25 -1.11
C ILE A 882 -42.06 16.42 -1.15
N ASP A 883 -42.92 16.47 -2.16
CA ASP A 883 -44.10 17.35 -2.14
C ASP A 883 -45.25 16.60 -1.46
N ARG A 884 -45.51 16.97 -0.21
CA ARG A 884 -46.58 16.43 0.64
C ARG A 884 -47.99 16.88 0.20
N THR A 885 -48.10 17.90 -0.66
CA THR A 885 -49.37 18.39 -1.22
C THR A 885 -49.82 17.57 -2.42
N THR A 886 -48.95 17.36 -3.42
CA THR A 886 -49.26 16.44 -4.53
C THR A 886 -49.09 14.97 -4.15
N ARG A 887 -48.37 14.69 -3.05
CA ARG A 887 -47.89 13.36 -2.62
C ARG A 887 -46.99 12.76 -3.71
N THR A 888 -45.88 13.42 -3.97
CA THR A 888 -44.85 12.94 -4.90
C THR A 888 -43.47 12.97 -4.26
N LEU A 889 -42.66 11.98 -4.59
CA LEU A 889 -41.23 11.93 -4.32
C LEU A 889 -40.50 12.20 -5.63
N THR A 890 -39.65 13.22 -5.64
CA THR A 890 -38.72 13.48 -6.75
C THR A 890 -37.31 13.15 -6.31
N ALA A 891 -36.60 12.34 -7.08
CA ALA A 891 -35.20 11.99 -6.85
C ALA A 891 -34.35 12.40 -8.05
N SER A 892 -33.17 12.97 -7.80
CA SER A 892 -32.22 13.40 -8.83
C SER A 892 -30.79 12.95 -8.51
N GLN A 893 -29.98 12.68 -9.53
CA GLN A 893 -28.60 12.22 -9.37
C GLN A 893 -27.54 13.26 -9.75
N LYS A 894 -26.42 13.25 -9.03
CA LYS A 894 -25.21 14.01 -9.30
C LYS A 894 -23.99 13.20 -8.81
N ARG A 895 -22.83 13.25 -9.47
CA ARG A 895 -21.60 12.68 -8.90
C ARG A 895 -21.34 13.31 -7.52
N PHE A 896 -21.23 12.48 -6.50
CA PHE A 896 -20.75 12.92 -5.19
C PHE A 896 -19.24 13.12 -5.25
N TRP A 897 -18.81 14.22 -4.66
CA TRP A 897 -17.43 14.46 -4.28
C TRP A 897 -17.48 15.26 -2.98
N MET A 898 -16.48 15.08 -2.12
CA MET A 898 -16.31 15.88 -0.92
C MET A 898 -15.25 16.94 -1.22
N PRO A 899 -15.62 18.24 -1.33
CA PRO A 899 -14.68 19.26 -1.78
C PRO A 899 -13.46 19.41 -0.88
N ASN A 900 -12.35 19.84 -1.47
CA ASN A 900 -11.27 20.52 -0.78
C ASN A 900 -10.71 21.60 -1.73
N GLU A 901 -10.02 22.61 -1.20
CA GLU A 901 -9.68 23.84 -1.93
C GLU A 901 -8.63 23.67 -3.05
N ILE A 902 -8.07 22.47 -3.19
CA ILE A 902 -7.05 22.14 -4.21
C ILE A 902 -7.70 21.32 -5.35
N ASP A 903 -8.83 20.66 -5.06
CA ASP A 903 -9.54 19.79 -5.99
C ASP A 903 -10.49 20.61 -6.87
N THR A 904 -10.25 20.59 -8.18
CA THR A 904 -11.27 21.06 -9.14
C THR A 904 -12.52 20.18 -9.04
N PRO A 905 -13.74 20.75 -9.14
CA PRO A 905 -14.96 19.95 -9.14
C PRO A 905 -14.90 18.92 -10.28
N PRO A 906 -14.94 17.61 -9.98
CA PRO A 906 -14.79 16.60 -11.00
C PRO A 906 -15.97 16.65 -11.98
N GLN A 907 -15.74 16.22 -13.23
CA GLN A 907 -16.80 16.12 -14.23
C GLN A 907 -17.98 15.33 -13.65
N ASN A 908 -19.18 15.91 -13.76
CA ASN A 908 -20.40 15.25 -13.30
C ASN A 908 -20.73 14.05 -14.19
N MET A 909 -20.38 12.86 -13.71
CA MET A 909 -20.77 11.60 -14.32
C MET A 909 -22.14 11.14 -13.81
N LEU A 910 -22.87 10.42 -14.66
CA LEU A 910 -24.21 9.88 -14.39
C LEU A 910 -24.19 8.36 -14.49
N PHE A 911 -24.97 7.71 -13.64
CA PHE A 911 -24.97 6.25 -13.43
C PHE A 911 -26.37 5.68 -13.73
N TYR A 912 -26.47 4.36 -13.91
CA TYR A 912 -27.76 3.66 -13.78
C TYR A 912 -27.96 3.28 -12.31
N ILE A 913 -28.80 4.04 -11.61
CA ILE A 913 -29.03 3.91 -10.17
C ILE A 913 -30.34 3.17 -9.91
N PRO A 914 -30.32 1.98 -9.29
CA PRO A 914 -31.52 1.33 -8.77
C PRO A 914 -31.99 2.08 -7.52
N VAL A 915 -33.21 2.61 -7.52
CA VAL A 915 -33.75 3.38 -6.38
C VAL A 915 -34.91 2.63 -5.75
N ASN A 916 -34.74 2.25 -4.48
CA ASN A 916 -35.77 1.68 -3.62
C ASN A 916 -36.04 2.63 -2.43
N TYR A 917 -37.21 2.50 -1.79
CA TYR A 917 -37.53 3.26 -0.59
C TYR A 917 -38.47 2.54 0.38
N GLY A 918 -38.31 2.78 1.68
CA GLY A 918 -39.24 2.39 2.74
C GLY A 918 -39.92 3.61 3.38
N SER A 919 -41.09 3.43 3.97
CA SER A 919 -41.85 4.49 4.66
C SER A 919 -42.70 3.94 5.82
N ASN A 920 -43.50 4.80 6.45
CA ASN A 920 -44.43 4.42 7.51
C ASN A 920 -45.73 3.74 7.03
N VAL A 921 -46.04 3.71 5.72
CA VAL A 921 -47.27 3.06 5.23
C VAL A 921 -47.04 1.56 4.96
N PRO A 922 -47.97 0.64 5.30
CA PRO A 922 -47.71 -0.80 5.33
C PRO A 922 -47.07 -1.39 4.07
N THR A 923 -47.50 -0.93 2.90
CA THR A 923 -46.99 -1.34 1.56
C THR A 923 -45.51 -1.06 1.32
N SER A 924 -44.87 -0.22 2.16
CA SER A 924 -43.43 0.09 2.10
C SER A 924 -42.77 0.07 3.48
N THR A 925 -43.38 -0.59 4.48
CA THR A 925 -42.75 -0.82 5.79
C THR A 925 -41.73 -1.97 5.79
N ASP A 926 -41.73 -2.82 4.75
CA ASP A 926 -40.74 -3.88 4.57
C ASP A 926 -39.38 -3.28 4.14
N PHE A 927 -38.34 -3.51 4.95
CA PHE A 927 -36.97 -3.11 4.65
C PHE A 927 -36.08 -4.24 4.10
N GLU A 928 -36.58 -5.48 4.07
CA GLU A 928 -35.90 -6.66 3.52
C GLU A 928 -36.18 -6.81 2.01
N ASP A 929 -37.36 -6.38 1.53
CA ASP A 929 -37.57 -6.21 0.09
C ASP A 929 -36.78 -5.01 -0.45
N THR A 930 -35.55 -5.28 -0.89
CA THR A 930 -34.66 -4.26 -1.48
C THR A 930 -34.84 -4.06 -2.99
N THR A 931 -35.89 -4.59 -3.61
CA THR A 931 -36.08 -4.48 -5.08
C THR A 931 -36.19 -3.02 -5.55
N PRO A 932 -35.68 -2.66 -6.74
CA PRO A 932 -35.74 -1.30 -7.26
C PRO A 932 -37.19 -0.87 -7.55
N THR A 933 -37.65 0.18 -6.87
CA THR A 933 -38.99 0.75 -7.10
C THR A 933 -39.04 1.61 -8.36
N PHE A 934 -37.91 2.27 -8.69
CA PHE A 934 -37.69 2.96 -9.96
C PHE A 934 -36.17 3.11 -10.22
N TRP A 935 -35.81 3.73 -11.34
CA TRP A 935 -34.41 3.96 -11.73
C TRP A 935 -34.15 5.43 -12.02
N LEU A 936 -32.92 5.87 -11.78
CA LEU A 936 -32.35 7.07 -12.39
C LEU A 936 -31.33 6.62 -13.44
N THR A 937 -31.34 7.25 -14.62
CA THR A 937 -30.47 6.88 -15.75
C THR A 937 -29.65 8.09 -16.21
N PRO A 938 -28.63 7.91 -17.08
CA PRO A 938 -27.94 9.04 -17.71
C PRO A 938 -28.83 9.88 -18.65
N GLN A 939 -29.92 9.31 -19.15
CA GLN A 939 -30.91 9.96 -20.01
C GLN A 939 -31.97 10.71 -19.18
N ASP A 940 -32.41 10.07 -18.09
CA ASP A 940 -33.40 10.55 -17.13
C ASP A 940 -32.74 10.66 -15.73
N PRO A 941 -31.87 11.67 -15.51
CA PRO A 941 -31.15 11.84 -14.24
C PRO A 941 -32.02 12.40 -13.11
N THR A 942 -33.34 12.50 -13.33
CA THR A 942 -34.35 12.92 -12.34
C THR A 942 -35.66 12.20 -12.64
N ALA A 943 -36.26 11.60 -11.63
CA ALA A 943 -37.54 10.90 -11.72
C ALA A 943 -38.48 11.33 -10.60
N THR A 944 -39.79 11.36 -10.88
CA THR A 944 -40.84 11.68 -9.91
C THR A 944 -41.84 10.53 -9.85
N VAL A 945 -42.11 10.02 -8.65
CA VAL A 945 -43.08 8.96 -8.37
C VAL A 945 -44.16 9.42 -7.41
N SER A 946 -45.37 8.88 -7.54
CA SER A 946 -46.45 9.14 -6.58
C SER A 946 -46.23 8.38 -5.27
N LEU A 947 -46.56 9.02 -4.15
CA LEU A 947 -46.59 8.45 -2.81
C LEU A 947 -48.03 8.14 -2.39
N GLU A 948 -48.19 7.17 -1.50
CA GLU A 948 -49.49 6.83 -0.93
C GLU A 948 -50.00 7.90 0.05
N ALA A 949 -51.29 7.82 0.40
CA ALA A 949 -51.87 8.66 1.44
C ALA A 949 -51.35 8.24 2.82
N GLY A 950 -50.84 9.20 3.60
CA GLY A 950 -50.31 8.95 4.95
C GLY A 950 -48.80 8.68 5.02
N VAL A 951 -48.06 8.82 3.92
CA VAL A 951 -46.58 8.85 3.98
C VAL A 951 -46.10 10.13 4.69
N GLU A 952 -45.44 9.98 5.83
CA GLU A 952 -44.92 11.07 6.67
C GLU A 952 -43.41 11.25 6.49
N TRP A 953 -42.68 10.13 6.46
CA TRP A 953 -41.23 10.03 6.26
C TRP A 953 -40.90 8.95 5.23
N VAL A 954 -39.74 9.06 4.58
CA VAL A 954 -39.24 8.08 3.59
C VAL A 954 -37.74 7.87 3.79
N VAL A 955 -37.30 6.62 3.76
CA VAL A 955 -35.89 6.23 3.72
C VAL A 955 -35.60 5.58 2.37
N VAL A 956 -34.83 6.27 1.53
CA VAL A 956 -34.32 5.76 0.24
C VAL A 956 -33.03 4.95 0.47
N ASN A 957 -32.79 3.94 -0.38
CA ASN A 957 -31.65 3.00 -0.27
C ASN A 957 -31.75 2.07 0.96
N LYS A 958 -32.80 1.23 0.98
CA LYS A 958 -33.05 0.17 1.97
C LYS A 958 -31.78 -0.69 2.15
N GLN A 959 -31.41 -0.94 3.41
CA GLN A 959 -30.18 -1.66 3.82
C GLN A 959 -28.89 -1.17 3.13
N GLN A 960 -28.88 0.05 2.57
CA GLN A 960 -27.81 0.59 1.73
C GLN A 960 -27.32 -0.44 0.69
N THR A 961 -28.25 -1.10 -0.03
CA THR A 961 -27.91 -2.03 -1.12
C THR A 961 -27.28 -1.34 -2.31
N GLY A 962 -27.70 -0.10 -2.61
CA GLY A 962 -27.13 0.73 -3.66
C GLY A 962 -25.81 1.40 -3.24
N TYR A 963 -24.82 1.38 -4.12
CA TYR A 963 -23.52 2.05 -3.92
C TYR A 963 -23.62 3.57 -4.19
N TYR A 964 -24.46 4.26 -3.41
CA TYR A 964 -24.69 5.70 -3.52
C TYR A 964 -25.07 6.32 -2.17
N ARG A 965 -24.81 7.63 -2.01
CA ARG A 965 -25.31 8.40 -0.86
C ARG A 965 -26.70 8.97 -1.15
N VAL A 966 -27.48 9.21 -0.10
CA VAL A 966 -28.76 9.93 -0.19
C VAL A 966 -28.66 11.27 0.55
N ASN A 967 -29.27 12.30 -0.01
CA ASN A 967 -29.57 13.55 0.66
C ASN A 967 -31.06 13.86 0.53
N TYR A 968 -31.67 14.50 1.53
CA TYR A 968 -33.09 14.88 1.53
C TYR A 968 -33.27 16.41 1.55
N ASP A 969 -34.48 16.87 1.27
CA ASP A 969 -34.93 18.22 1.62
C ASP A 969 -34.97 18.43 3.15
N ASP A 970 -34.92 19.69 3.60
CA ASP A 970 -34.86 20.02 5.03
C ASP A 970 -36.06 19.47 5.83
N GLU A 971 -37.28 19.48 5.29
CA GLU A 971 -38.46 18.97 6.00
C GLU A 971 -38.37 17.44 6.17
N SER A 972 -37.97 16.75 5.11
CA SER A 972 -37.77 15.30 5.12
C SER A 972 -36.62 14.87 6.04
N TRP A 973 -35.53 15.64 6.11
CA TRP A 973 -34.48 15.43 7.14
C TRP A 973 -35.04 15.63 8.56
N HIS A 974 -35.80 16.69 8.81
CA HIS A 974 -36.41 16.91 10.13
C HIS A 974 -37.40 15.79 10.49
N LYS A 975 -38.19 15.27 9.53
CA LYS A 975 -39.08 14.12 9.75
C LYS A 975 -38.32 12.86 10.16
N LEU A 976 -37.21 12.53 9.48
CA LEU A 976 -36.37 11.40 9.87
C LEU A 976 -35.77 11.59 11.29
N ILE A 977 -35.35 12.81 11.64
CA ILE A 977 -34.83 13.15 12.97
C ILE A 977 -35.93 13.05 14.04
N GLU A 978 -37.15 13.54 13.78
CA GLU A 978 -38.30 13.42 14.70
C GLU A 978 -38.58 11.95 15.03
N VAL A 979 -38.63 11.08 14.01
CA VAL A 979 -39.01 9.68 14.21
C VAL A 979 -37.86 8.93 14.91
N LEU A 980 -36.58 9.20 14.56
CA LEU A 980 -35.39 8.71 15.28
C LEU A 980 -35.35 9.09 16.77
N ASN A 981 -35.94 10.22 17.16
CA ASN A 981 -36.05 10.65 18.56
C ASN A 981 -37.32 10.12 19.26
N SER A 982 -38.11 9.27 18.60
CA SER A 982 -39.37 8.73 19.11
C SER A 982 -39.29 7.22 19.36
N GLU A 983 -40.17 6.70 20.23
CA GLU A 983 -40.34 5.25 20.42
C GLU A 983 -40.93 4.54 19.19
N GLN A 984 -41.37 5.28 18.16
CA GLN A 984 -41.94 4.70 16.94
C GLN A 984 -40.86 4.06 16.05
N LEU A 985 -39.62 4.58 16.06
CA LEU A 985 -38.55 4.04 15.22
C LEU A 985 -37.87 2.82 15.83
N ARG A 986 -38.65 1.74 15.96
CA ARG A 986 -38.09 0.42 15.74
C ARG A 986 -37.79 0.27 14.24
N ILE A 987 -36.64 0.81 13.78
CA ILE A 987 -35.95 0.15 12.68
C ILE A 987 -35.72 -1.28 13.17
N SER A 988 -36.37 -2.23 12.53
CA SER A 988 -36.20 -3.65 12.79
C SER A 988 -34.82 -4.06 12.29
N TYR A 989 -33.81 -3.88 13.15
CA TYR A 989 -32.63 -4.73 13.09
C TYR A 989 -33.10 -6.18 13.35
N PRO A 990 -32.77 -7.14 12.46
CA PRO A 990 -32.89 -8.56 12.76
C PRO A 990 -31.93 -8.99 13.88
#